data_AF-B0MER2-F1
#
_entry.id   AF-B0MER2-F1
#
_cell.length_a   1.000
_cell.length_b   1.000
_cell.length_c   1.000
_cell.angle_alpha   90.00
_cell.angle_beta   90.00
_cell.angle_gamma   90.00
#
_symmetry.space_group_name_H-M   'P 1'
#
loop_
_entity.id
_entity.type
_entity.pdbx_description
1 polymer ?
#
loop_
_entity_poly.entity_id
_entity_poly.type
_entity_poly.pdbx_seq_one_letter_code
_entity_poly.pdbx_strand_id
1 'polypeptide(L)'
;MRKKTVIIGGVAGGATTAARLRRKDESMEIVLLERGEYISYANCGLPYHVGDVIKNRESLLLQTPEAMKKKFNVDVRVQNEAVKINPEDHIVTIKDLKAGRVYEENYDYLVIATGSSPVVPPIPGIDGPDIYTLWTVPDTDRIKKVIETKKPKTAAVIGGGFIGLEMAENLHRAGLEVSIVEMQDQVMAPLDFEMAQLLHENIEMNGVSLILGDGVASFEHKDGKTLITLNSGKELQTDMVLLSIGVRPNSELAGEAGLKLNGRGGILVDEMLRTSEENIYAVGDVIEVENYVLKEPAMIPLAGPANKQGRICADNIAGGQKKYKGTLGTSVAQVFDLTAGAAGVNEKTLIRKGKVRGKDYETVLINQKSHAGYYPGAVPVTLKLLFDLDGNILGAQAVGQEGVDKRIDVLAGAMRSGNTIYDLEELELAYAPPYSSAKDPVNMLGFTAENVLEKMVSFMSCRELDDRIETEGWEKDLTILDVTEEMERMVFHIPGSVHIPLGQLRQRMSELPKDRMIVTYCAIGVRSYNAARILMQNGFSDVKVLEGGTSFYQSMHYKDSRPSACREEEQLKAAEAEPKEVRLVDCCGLQCPGPIMKVHETLESMEDGETVKVAATDMGFPRDIESWCQRTGNTLVKKERDGKQNVVFIKKGKEGQQLCAAATDVISGQGKTMVVFSGDMDKALASFIIANGAAAMGRPVTMFFTFWGLNILRKPEKQHVKKSAVEKMFGAMMPRGSRKLKLSKMNMGGMGTKMMKRVMREKNVETLENLMKQAMENGVKLVACTMSMDVMGIRKEEIIDGVEFAGVASYLGDAENSDVNLFI
;
A
#
# COMPACT_ATOMS: atom_id res chain seq x y z
N MET A 1 -15.28 5.87 58.74
CA MET A 1 -13.91 5.33 58.69
C MET A 1 -13.31 5.70 57.34
N ARG A 2 -12.00 5.95 57.26
CA ARG A 2 -11.31 6.11 55.98
C ARG A 2 -11.30 4.75 55.29
N LYS A 3 -11.77 4.68 54.04
CA LYS A 3 -11.72 3.44 53.26
C LYS A 3 -10.30 3.22 52.72
N LYS A 4 -9.87 1.96 52.64
CA LYS A 4 -8.57 1.54 52.14
C LYS A 4 -8.72 0.68 50.89
N THR A 5 -8.06 1.08 49.81
CA THR A 5 -7.99 0.31 48.56
C THR A 5 -6.56 -0.16 48.33
N VAL A 6 -6.39 -1.48 48.17
CA VAL A 6 -5.12 -2.09 47.75
C VAL A 6 -5.23 -2.45 46.26
N ILE A 7 -4.22 -2.11 45.48
CA ILE A 7 -4.16 -2.36 44.04
C ILE A 7 -2.90 -3.19 43.75
N ILE A 8 -3.08 -4.32 43.07
CA ILE A 8 -2.00 -5.24 42.69
C ILE A 8 -1.68 -5.04 41.20
N GLY A 9 -0.49 -4.52 40.90
CA GLY A 9 -0.01 -4.21 39.56
C GLY A 9 0.03 -2.70 39.28
N GLY A 10 1.21 -2.16 39.00
CA GLY A 10 1.49 -0.71 38.95
C GLY A 10 1.54 -0.09 37.56
N VAL A 11 1.02 -0.76 36.53
CA VAL A 11 1.13 -0.32 35.12
C VAL A 11 -0.22 0.19 34.61
N ALA A 12 -0.70 -0.21 33.42
CA ALA A 12 -1.82 0.42 32.73
C ALA A 12 -3.13 0.48 33.55
N GLY A 13 -3.64 -0.68 33.97
CA GLY A 13 -4.90 -0.77 34.72
C GLY A 13 -4.80 -0.21 36.14
N GLY A 14 -3.81 -0.66 36.91
CA GLY A 14 -3.68 -0.30 38.31
C GLY A 14 -3.26 1.16 38.56
N ALA A 15 -2.29 1.70 37.81
CA ALA A 15 -1.90 3.10 37.96
C ALA A 15 -3.04 4.05 37.56
N THR A 16 -3.80 3.71 36.51
CA THR A 16 -4.98 4.48 36.11
C THR A 16 -6.06 4.46 37.18
N THR A 17 -6.29 3.29 37.79
CA THR A 17 -7.22 3.13 38.91
C THR A 17 -6.80 3.99 40.09
N ALA A 18 -5.54 3.89 40.53
CA ALA A 18 -4.99 4.65 41.65
C ALA A 18 -5.12 6.18 41.45
N ALA A 19 -4.70 6.67 40.27
CA ALA A 19 -4.76 8.08 39.95
C ALA A 19 -6.20 8.61 39.89
N ARG A 20 -7.14 7.80 39.40
CA ARG A 20 -8.56 8.17 39.33
C ARG A 20 -9.23 8.14 40.70
N LEU A 21 -8.93 7.14 41.54
CA LEU A 21 -9.45 7.04 42.90
C LEU A 21 -9.08 8.26 43.73
N ARG A 22 -7.82 8.71 43.69
CA ARG A 22 -7.43 9.93 44.41
C ARG A 22 -8.27 11.14 43.98
N ARG A 23 -8.49 11.33 42.67
CA ARG A 23 -9.32 12.44 42.16
C ARG A 23 -10.80 12.33 42.56
N LYS A 24 -11.23 11.18 43.09
CA LYS A 24 -12.60 10.92 43.53
C LYS A 24 -12.76 11.03 45.03
N ASP A 25 -11.77 10.60 45.80
CA ASP A 25 -11.82 10.61 47.25
C ASP A 25 -10.43 10.93 47.84
N GLU A 26 -10.31 12.11 48.44
CA GLU A 26 -9.07 12.56 49.10
C GLU A 26 -8.83 11.87 50.44
N SER A 27 -9.89 11.32 51.06
CA SER A 27 -9.83 10.65 52.36
C SER A 27 -9.41 9.18 52.26
N MET A 28 -9.54 8.58 51.06
CA MET A 28 -9.22 7.18 50.81
C MET A 28 -7.73 6.92 50.96
N GLU A 29 -7.38 5.84 51.67
CA GLU A 29 -6.03 5.28 51.68
C GLU A 29 -5.86 4.40 50.44
N ILE A 30 -4.83 4.65 49.64
CA ILE A 30 -4.60 3.94 48.38
C ILE A 30 -3.18 3.39 48.43
N VAL A 31 -3.06 2.06 48.41
CA VAL A 31 -1.80 1.33 48.34
C VAL A 31 -1.70 0.65 46.99
N LEU A 32 -0.60 0.91 46.26
CA LEU A 32 -0.30 0.31 44.96
C LEU A 32 0.93 -0.58 45.10
N LEU A 33 0.76 -1.87 44.85
CA LEU A 33 1.81 -2.89 44.94
C LEU A 33 2.31 -3.21 43.52
N GLU A 34 3.62 -3.19 43.34
CA GLU A 34 4.29 -3.59 42.11
C GLU A 34 5.45 -4.53 42.45
N ARG A 35 5.49 -5.71 41.82
CA ARG A 35 6.57 -6.68 42.05
C ARG A 35 7.88 -6.25 41.39
N GLY A 36 7.79 -5.53 40.28
CA GLY A 36 8.94 -4.95 39.58
C GLY A 36 9.48 -3.69 40.24
N GLU A 37 10.52 -3.12 39.62
CA GLU A 37 11.15 -1.88 40.07
C GLU A 37 10.41 -0.61 39.61
N TYR A 38 9.64 -0.72 38.52
CA TYR A 38 9.06 0.43 37.83
C TYR A 38 7.54 0.35 37.78
N ILE A 39 6.90 1.50 37.96
CA ILE A 39 5.46 1.69 37.73
C ILE A 39 5.24 2.51 36.46
N SER A 40 4.06 2.40 35.86
CA SER A 40 3.63 3.26 34.75
C SER A 40 4.67 3.39 33.62
N TYR A 41 5.41 2.31 33.32
CA TYR A 41 6.33 2.32 32.19
C TYR A 41 5.58 2.08 30.87
N ALA A 42 6.18 2.49 29.76
CA ALA A 42 5.61 2.37 28.43
C ALA A 42 5.95 0.99 27.82
N ASN A 43 5.17 -0.03 28.15
CA ASN A 43 5.34 -1.41 27.64
C ASN A 43 5.41 -1.44 26.10
N CYS A 44 4.55 -0.65 25.45
CA CYS A 44 4.49 -0.55 23.99
C CYS A 44 5.74 0.14 23.39
N GLY A 45 6.52 0.86 24.20
CA GLY A 45 7.77 1.50 23.77
C GLY A 45 9.00 0.58 23.84
N LEU A 46 8.87 -0.62 24.45
CA LEU A 46 10.02 -1.50 24.70
C LEU A 46 10.72 -1.96 23.41
N PRO A 47 10.02 -2.48 22.36
CA PRO A 47 10.68 -2.86 21.11
C PRO A 47 11.42 -1.70 20.45
N TYR A 48 10.82 -0.51 20.46
CA TYR A 48 11.40 0.71 19.89
C TYR A 48 12.64 1.21 20.63
N HIS A 49 12.81 0.85 21.91
CA HIS A 49 14.06 1.12 22.63
C HIS A 49 15.17 0.12 22.29
N VAL A 50 14.81 -1.13 21.96
CA VAL A 50 15.78 -2.13 21.46
C VAL A 50 16.38 -1.69 20.13
N GLY A 51 15.57 -1.18 19.20
CA GLY A 51 16.03 -0.71 17.88
C GLY A 51 16.53 0.73 17.83
N ASP A 52 16.79 1.37 18.98
CA ASP A 52 17.25 2.76 19.11
C ASP A 52 16.37 3.82 18.42
N VAL A 53 15.10 3.52 18.17
CA VAL A 53 14.07 4.50 17.76
C VAL A 53 13.79 5.43 18.95
N ILE A 54 13.53 4.85 20.13
CA ILE A 54 13.50 5.56 21.40
C ILE A 54 14.89 5.45 22.02
N LYS A 55 15.74 6.47 21.83
CA LYS A 55 17.13 6.43 22.30
C LYS A 55 17.25 6.47 23.82
N ASN A 56 16.46 7.32 24.48
CA ASN A 56 16.57 7.54 25.92
C ASN A 56 15.63 6.60 26.69
N ARG A 57 16.23 5.68 27.47
CA ARG A 57 15.53 4.73 28.36
C ARG A 57 14.56 5.42 29.32
N GLU A 58 14.92 6.59 29.85
CA GLU A 58 14.09 7.34 30.80
C GLU A 58 12.74 7.78 30.18
N SER A 59 12.66 7.87 28.85
CA SER A 59 11.39 8.17 28.16
C SER A 59 10.34 7.07 28.33
N LEU A 60 10.77 5.85 28.68
CA LEU A 60 9.88 4.73 28.96
C LEU A 60 9.29 4.81 30.36
N LEU A 61 9.86 5.61 31.28
CA LEU A 61 9.46 5.68 32.68
C LEU A 61 8.56 6.90 32.91
N LEU A 62 7.25 6.75 32.73
CA LEU A 62 6.32 7.88 32.70
C LEU A 62 6.02 8.48 34.08
N GLN A 63 6.10 7.68 35.15
CA GLN A 63 5.95 8.13 36.54
C GLN A 63 6.91 7.36 37.46
N THR A 64 7.25 7.99 38.59
CA THR A 64 7.99 7.35 39.69
C THR A 64 7.09 7.22 40.93
N PRO A 65 7.43 6.32 41.88
CA PRO A 65 6.72 6.23 43.16
C PRO A 65 6.62 7.57 43.89
N GLU A 66 7.70 8.36 43.92
CA GLU A 66 7.76 9.67 44.59
C GLU A 66 6.86 10.69 43.89
N ALA A 67 6.88 10.72 42.55
CA ALA A 67 6.01 11.59 41.77
C ALA A 67 4.53 11.23 41.97
N MET A 68 4.22 9.93 42.01
CA MET A 68 2.87 9.43 42.25
C MET A 68 2.38 9.77 43.66
N LYS A 69 3.24 9.61 44.69
CA LYS A 69 2.94 10.02 46.07
C LYS A 69 2.74 11.53 46.18
N LYS A 70 3.61 12.34 45.57
CA LYS A 70 3.54 13.81 45.64
C LYS A 70 2.30 14.37 44.96
N LYS A 71 1.90 13.82 43.81
CA LYS A 71 0.76 14.33 43.02
C LYS A 71 -0.58 13.76 43.46
N PHE A 72 -0.61 12.50 43.88
CA PHE A 72 -1.85 11.77 44.12
C PHE A 72 -1.93 11.12 45.50
N ASN A 73 -0.98 11.38 46.40
CA ASN A 73 -0.95 10.80 47.75
C ASN A 73 -1.24 9.28 47.76
N VAL A 74 -0.70 8.55 46.78
CA VAL A 74 -0.78 7.09 46.67
C VAL A 74 0.48 6.50 47.30
N ASP A 75 0.33 5.54 48.21
CA ASP A 75 1.44 4.77 48.74
C ASP A 75 1.85 3.70 47.71
N VAL A 76 2.95 3.94 47.00
CA VAL A 76 3.45 3.04 45.97
C VAL A 76 4.59 2.22 46.54
N ARG A 77 4.46 0.89 46.48
CA ARG A 77 5.45 -0.07 46.97
C ARG A 77 5.92 -0.94 45.81
N VAL A 78 7.06 -0.55 45.23
CA VAL A 78 7.79 -1.36 44.23
C VAL A 78 8.54 -2.50 44.91
N GLN A 79 8.92 -3.52 44.15
CA GLN A 79 9.54 -4.75 44.68
C GLN A 79 8.73 -5.39 45.82
N ASN A 80 7.41 -5.24 45.80
CA ASN A 80 6.48 -5.85 46.76
C ASN A 80 5.50 -6.73 45.98
N GLU A 81 5.64 -8.04 46.14
CA GLU A 81 4.84 -9.03 45.44
C GLU A 81 3.69 -9.51 46.33
N ALA A 82 2.45 -9.38 45.86
CA ALA A 82 1.30 -10.02 46.52
C ALA A 82 1.36 -11.53 46.24
N VAL A 83 1.44 -12.33 47.31
CA VAL A 83 1.64 -13.79 47.22
C VAL A 83 0.43 -14.60 47.67
N LYS A 84 -0.52 -13.98 48.39
CA LYS A 84 -1.79 -14.62 48.78
C LYS A 84 -2.86 -13.56 49.00
N ILE A 85 -4.09 -13.84 48.55
CA ILE A 85 -5.28 -13.07 48.91
C ILE A 85 -6.15 -13.94 49.81
N ASN A 86 -6.60 -13.38 50.93
CA ASN A 86 -7.62 -13.96 51.79
C ASN A 86 -8.89 -13.10 51.70
N PRO A 87 -9.89 -13.51 50.91
CA PRO A 87 -11.13 -12.75 50.75
C PRO A 87 -11.96 -12.65 52.04
N GLU A 88 -12.00 -13.72 52.85
CA GLU A 88 -12.84 -13.78 54.07
C GLU A 88 -12.36 -12.78 55.12
N ASP A 89 -11.05 -12.70 55.33
CA ASP A 89 -10.44 -11.80 56.32
C ASP A 89 -10.09 -10.42 55.74
N HIS A 90 -10.32 -10.19 54.44
CA HIS A 90 -9.96 -8.96 53.74
C HIS A 90 -8.47 -8.59 53.83
N ILE A 91 -7.59 -9.59 53.68
CA ILE A 91 -6.14 -9.46 53.81
C ILE A 91 -5.42 -9.86 52.53
N VAL A 92 -4.36 -9.13 52.17
CA VAL A 92 -3.35 -9.55 51.19
C VAL A 92 -2.02 -9.79 51.90
N THR A 93 -1.43 -10.96 51.67
CA THR A 93 -0.06 -11.27 52.09
C THR A 93 0.93 -10.79 51.04
N ILE A 94 1.92 -10.02 51.47
CA ILE A 94 2.87 -9.32 50.61
C ILE A 94 4.30 -9.75 50.99
N LYS A 95 5.11 -10.06 49.99
CA LYS A 95 6.54 -10.32 50.11
C LYS A 95 7.32 -9.09 49.64
N ASP A 96 8.02 -8.46 50.57
CA ASP A 96 8.98 -7.39 50.27
C ASP A 96 10.26 -8.04 49.74
N LEU A 97 10.47 -7.96 48.42
CA LEU A 97 11.59 -8.61 47.75
C LEU A 97 12.94 -7.96 48.11
N LYS A 98 12.92 -6.71 48.57
CA LYS A 98 14.12 -5.97 48.96
C LYS A 98 14.56 -6.30 50.39
N ALA A 99 13.61 -6.36 51.32
CA ALA A 99 13.89 -6.66 52.73
C ALA A 99 13.80 -8.16 53.07
N GLY A 100 13.25 -8.98 52.19
CA GLY A 100 13.06 -10.42 52.39
C GLY A 100 12.00 -10.78 53.43
N ARG A 101 11.16 -9.82 53.85
CA ARG A 101 10.10 -10.03 54.85
C ARG A 101 8.75 -10.26 54.21
N VAL A 102 7.90 -11.01 54.91
CA VAL A 102 6.50 -11.22 54.55
C VAL A 102 5.63 -10.48 55.58
N TYR A 103 4.62 -9.76 55.11
CA TYR A 103 3.69 -9.03 55.96
C TYR A 103 2.27 -9.06 55.37
N GLU A 104 1.30 -8.66 56.17
CA GLU A 104 -0.12 -8.63 55.79
C GLU A 104 -0.61 -7.19 55.69
N GLU A 105 -1.52 -6.95 54.73
CA GLU A 105 -2.14 -5.65 54.51
C GLU A 105 -3.66 -5.82 54.37
N ASN A 106 -4.42 -5.10 55.19
CA ASN A 106 -5.88 -5.11 55.15
C ASN A 106 -6.41 -4.22 54.02
N TYR A 107 -7.59 -4.54 53.50
CA TYR A 107 -8.27 -3.71 52.50
C TYR A 107 -9.78 -3.65 52.72
N ASP A 108 -10.40 -2.52 52.39
CA ASP A 108 -11.86 -2.46 52.15
C ASP A 108 -12.18 -2.87 50.70
N TYR A 109 -11.31 -2.48 49.76
CA TYR A 109 -11.40 -2.89 48.36
C TYR A 109 -10.06 -3.38 47.82
N LEU A 110 -10.10 -4.40 46.99
CA LEU A 110 -8.94 -4.94 46.29
C LEU A 110 -9.11 -4.80 44.77
N VAL A 111 -8.05 -4.42 44.07
CA VAL A 111 -8.02 -4.37 42.60
C VAL A 111 -6.89 -5.23 42.08
N ILE A 112 -7.22 -6.23 41.27
CA ILE A 112 -6.27 -7.12 40.60
C ILE A 112 -6.03 -6.59 39.18
N ALA A 113 -4.82 -6.08 38.94
CA ALA A 113 -4.36 -5.57 37.66
C ALA A 113 -2.99 -6.17 37.28
N THR A 114 -2.84 -7.48 37.53
CA THR A 114 -1.59 -8.25 37.37
C THR A 114 -1.17 -8.47 35.92
N GLY A 115 -2.04 -8.13 34.95
CA GLY A 115 -1.76 -8.23 33.52
C GLY A 115 -1.58 -9.68 33.05
N SER A 116 -0.71 -9.87 32.06
CA SER A 116 -0.33 -11.17 31.51
C SER A 116 1.18 -11.37 31.52
N SER A 117 1.65 -12.56 31.17
CA SER A 117 3.07 -12.88 30.94
C SER A 117 3.25 -13.60 29.59
N PRO A 118 4.41 -13.50 28.93
CA PRO A 118 4.71 -14.25 27.71
C PRO A 118 4.53 -15.76 27.90
N VAL A 119 3.98 -16.43 26.90
CA VAL A 119 3.86 -17.89 26.90
C VAL A 119 5.20 -18.53 26.57
N VAL A 120 5.69 -19.39 27.46
CA VAL A 120 6.84 -20.28 27.22
C VAL A 120 6.32 -21.71 27.09
N PRO A 121 6.23 -22.26 25.86
CA PRO A 121 5.72 -23.60 25.63
C PRO A 121 6.76 -24.65 26.04
N PRO A 122 6.36 -25.89 26.36
CA PRO A 122 7.28 -26.95 26.77
C PRO A 122 8.03 -27.56 25.57
N ILE A 123 8.80 -26.73 24.85
CA ILE A 123 9.63 -27.17 23.72
C ILE A 123 10.99 -27.61 24.27
N PRO A 124 11.53 -28.78 23.87
CA PRO A 124 12.87 -29.21 24.27
C PRO A 124 13.93 -28.13 23.98
N GLY A 125 14.73 -27.80 25.00
CA GLY A 125 15.82 -26.81 24.89
C GLY A 125 15.42 -25.33 24.96
N ILE A 126 14.14 -25.02 25.22
CA ILE A 126 13.64 -23.63 25.25
C ILE A 126 14.27 -22.73 26.33
N ASP A 127 14.83 -23.33 27.39
CA ASP A 127 15.56 -22.63 28.45
C ASP A 127 17.02 -22.30 28.07
N GLY A 128 17.34 -22.35 26.77
CA GLY A 128 18.67 -22.07 26.24
C GLY A 128 19.16 -20.65 26.57
N PRO A 129 20.49 -20.45 26.70
CA PRO A 129 21.07 -19.20 27.20
C PRO A 129 20.89 -17.99 26.26
N ASP A 130 20.58 -18.22 24.99
CA ASP A 130 20.39 -17.19 23.96
C ASP A 130 18.91 -17.02 23.56
N ILE A 131 18.00 -17.54 24.37
CA ILE A 131 16.54 -17.45 24.17
C ILE A 131 15.96 -16.40 25.13
N TYR A 132 15.23 -15.44 24.58
CA TYR A 132 14.70 -14.29 25.29
C TYR A 132 13.19 -14.15 25.09
N THR A 133 12.54 -13.49 26.04
CA THR A 133 11.17 -12.97 25.91
C THR A 133 11.22 -11.46 26.16
N LEU A 134 10.17 -10.74 25.77
CA LEU A 134 10.04 -9.31 26.02
C LEU A 134 8.69 -9.01 26.65
N TRP A 135 8.70 -8.46 27.87
CA TRP A 135 7.49 -7.98 28.53
C TRP A 135 7.72 -6.76 29.42
N THR A 136 8.90 -6.68 30.05
CA THR A 136 9.23 -5.67 31.06
C THR A 136 10.49 -4.87 30.69
N VAL A 137 10.73 -3.78 31.42
CA VAL A 137 11.96 -2.98 31.27
C VAL A 137 13.23 -3.82 31.49
N PRO A 138 13.35 -4.66 32.54
CA PRO A 138 14.49 -5.57 32.70
C PRO A 138 14.74 -6.53 31.52
N ASP A 139 13.69 -7.02 30.85
CA ASP A 139 13.84 -7.86 29.66
C ASP A 139 14.45 -7.07 28.50
N THR A 140 14.02 -5.83 28.34
CA THR A 140 14.54 -4.87 27.35
C THR A 140 16.00 -4.57 27.61
N ASP A 141 16.35 -4.25 28.87
CA ASP A 141 17.72 -3.95 29.29
C ASP A 141 18.64 -5.18 29.02
N ARG A 142 18.14 -6.40 29.25
CA ARG A 142 18.87 -7.64 28.98
C ARG A 142 19.13 -7.82 27.48
N ILE A 143 18.11 -7.67 26.65
CA ILE A 143 18.22 -7.81 25.19
C ILE A 143 19.20 -6.77 24.64
N LYS A 144 19.05 -5.50 25.05
CA LYS A 144 19.93 -4.41 24.60
C LYS A 144 21.38 -4.64 25.00
N LYS A 145 21.63 -5.05 26.24
CA LYS A 145 22.97 -5.42 26.70
C LYS A 145 23.58 -6.55 25.87
N VAL A 146 22.80 -7.56 25.48
CA VAL A 146 23.27 -8.66 24.62
C VAL A 146 23.66 -8.13 23.24
N ILE A 147 22.85 -7.27 22.63
CA ILE A 147 23.15 -6.64 21.34
C ILE A 147 24.46 -5.85 21.41
N GLU A 148 24.67 -5.06 22.47
CA GLU A 148 25.87 -4.23 22.65
C GLU A 148 27.14 -5.05 22.94
N THR A 149 27.03 -6.07 23.80
CA THR A 149 28.18 -6.82 24.33
C THR A 149 28.57 -8.02 23.49
N LYS A 150 27.60 -8.83 23.04
CA LYS A 150 27.85 -10.03 22.23
C LYS A 150 27.88 -9.73 20.73
N LYS A 151 27.25 -8.63 20.29
CA LYS A 151 27.12 -8.23 18.87
C LYS A 151 26.64 -9.39 17.99
N PRO A 152 25.46 -9.98 18.30
CA PRO A 152 24.86 -11.02 17.47
C PRO A 152 24.70 -10.52 16.04
N LYS A 153 24.89 -11.41 15.06
CA LYS A 153 24.69 -11.10 13.63
C LYS A 153 23.32 -11.53 13.15
N THR A 154 22.77 -12.59 13.74
CA THR A 154 21.53 -13.24 13.34
C THR A 154 20.55 -13.30 14.51
N ALA A 155 19.26 -13.14 14.24
CA ALA A 155 18.19 -13.37 15.22
C ALA A 155 17.01 -14.14 14.61
N ALA A 156 16.43 -15.05 15.38
CA ALA A 156 15.16 -15.69 15.06
C ALA A 156 14.04 -15.15 15.98
N VAL A 157 12.94 -14.71 15.40
CA VAL A 157 11.72 -14.31 16.12
C VAL A 157 10.67 -15.39 15.94
N ILE A 158 10.25 -16.02 17.03
CA ILE A 158 9.26 -17.10 17.03
C ILE A 158 7.90 -16.51 17.40
N GLY A 159 7.00 -16.46 16.42
CA GLY A 159 5.67 -15.85 16.50
C GLY A 159 5.58 -14.53 15.71
N GLY A 160 4.62 -14.47 14.79
CA GLY A 160 4.31 -13.34 13.92
C GLY A 160 3.15 -12.47 14.42
N GLY A 161 2.97 -12.37 15.74
CA GLY A 161 2.04 -11.42 16.37
C GLY A 161 2.60 -10.00 16.42
N PHE A 162 1.85 -9.05 17.00
CA PHE A 162 2.25 -7.64 17.14
C PHE A 162 3.68 -7.47 17.66
N ILE A 163 3.95 -8.02 18.85
CA ILE A 163 5.25 -7.90 19.52
C ILE A 163 6.36 -8.56 18.68
N GLY A 164 6.07 -9.69 18.03
CA GLY A 164 7.03 -10.38 17.17
C GLY A 164 7.41 -9.55 15.96
N LEU A 165 6.43 -8.95 15.28
CA LEU A 165 6.68 -8.07 14.13
C LEU A 165 7.43 -6.79 14.54
N GLU A 166 7.03 -6.14 15.64
CA GLU A 166 7.74 -4.96 16.16
C GLU A 166 9.19 -5.29 16.52
N MET A 167 9.43 -6.44 17.13
CA MET A 167 10.79 -6.86 17.47
C MET A 167 11.60 -7.28 16.25
N ALA A 168 10.99 -7.94 15.26
CA ALA A 168 11.68 -8.27 14.02
C ALA A 168 12.16 -7.00 13.29
N GLU A 169 11.30 -5.98 13.21
CA GLU A 169 11.67 -4.67 12.65
C GLU A 169 12.81 -4.01 13.45
N ASN A 170 12.71 -3.98 14.78
CA ASN A 170 13.70 -3.29 15.62
C ASN A 170 15.05 -4.03 15.68
N LEU A 171 15.06 -5.37 15.62
CA LEU A 171 16.29 -6.16 15.51
C LEU A 171 16.93 -5.99 14.13
N HIS A 172 16.12 -5.98 13.06
CA HIS A 172 16.62 -5.69 11.72
C HIS A 172 17.24 -4.28 11.65
N ARG A 173 16.58 -3.29 12.24
CA ARG A 173 17.09 -1.92 12.36
C ARG A 173 18.38 -1.82 13.18
N ALA A 174 18.56 -2.70 14.16
CA ALA A 174 19.81 -2.83 14.92
C ALA A 174 20.94 -3.50 14.12
N GLY A 175 20.70 -3.89 12.86
CA GLY A 175 21.68 -4.44 11.94
C GLY A 175 21.79 -5.97 11.96
N LEU A 176 20.82 -6.67 12.55
CA LEU A 176 20.80 -8.14 12.55
C LEU A 176 20.09 -8.68 11.31
N GLU A 177 20.55 -9.83 10.84
CA GLU A 177 19.81 -10.68 9.90
C GLU A 177 18.69 -11.41 10.65
N VAL A 178 17.44 -11.11 10.31
CA VAL A 178 16.27 -11.59 11.06
C VAL A 178 15.53 -12.66 10.28
N SER A 179 15.14 -13.73 10.97
CA SER A 179 14.18 -14.72 10.49
C SER A 179 12.95 -14.75 11.40
N ILE A 180 11.76 -14.65 10.83
CA ILE A 180 10.49 -14.82 11.54
C ILE A 180 9.98 -16.23 11.27
N VAL A 181 9.63 -16.95 12.34
CA VAL A 181 9.00 -18.28 12.27
C VAL A 181 7.60 -18.18 12.87
N GLU A 182 6.58 -18.48 12.06
CA GLU A 182 5.18 -18.47 12.46
C GLU A 182 4.52 -19.79 12.08
N MET A 183 3.79 -20.36 13.04
CA MET A 183 3.11 -21.65 12.89
C MET A 183 1.89 -21.54 11.97
N GLN A 184 1.22 -20.40 11.96
CA GLN A 184 0.14 -20.11 11.03
C GLN A 184 0.66 -19.82 9.62
N ASP A 185 -0.23 -19.91 8.64
CA ASP A 185 0.04 -19.54 7.24
C ASP A 185 0.14 -18.02 7.02
N GLN A 186 -0.02 -17.21 8.08
CA GLN A 186 0.08 -15.77 8.03
C GLN A 186 0.60 -15.13 9.32
N VAL A 187 1.06 -13.89 9.21
CA VAL A 187 1.38 -13.02 10.35
C VAL A 187 0.13 -12.22 10.74
N MET A 188 0.20 -11.55 11.88
CA MET A 188 -0.81 -10.60 12.36
C MET A 188 -2.23 -11.17 12.31
N ALA A 189 -2.48 -12.18 13.15
CA ALA A 189 -3.73 -12.94 13.20
C ALA A 189 -5.06 -12.14 13.18
N PRO A 190 -5.15 -10.90 13.71
CA PRO A 190 -6.35 -10.08 13.58
C PRO A 190 -6.73 -9.74 12.14
N LEU A 191 -5.79 -9.71 11.20
CA LEU A 191 -6.06 -9.56 9.77
C LEU A 191 -6.49 -10.89 9.14
N ASP A 192 -7.25 -10.83 8.05
CA ASP A 192 -7.47 -11.98 7.19
C ASP A 192 -6.25 -12.25 6.29
N PHE A 193 -6.22 -13.43 5.68
CA PHE A 193 -5.04 -13.97 5.00
C PHE A 193 -4.58 -13.06 3.86
N GLU A 194 -5.51 -12.61 3.02
CA GLU A 194 -5.24 -11.76 1.86
C GLU A 194 -4.71 -10.38 2.27
N MET A 195 -5.16 -9.85 3.41
CA MET A 195 -4.63 -8.60 3.96
C MET A 195 -3.23 -8.80 4.54
N ALA A 196 -2.93 -9.97 5.09
CA ALA A 196 -1.61 -10.31 5.62
C ALA A 196 -0.56 -10.55 4.52
N GLN A 197 -0.94 -10.91 3.29
CA GLN A 197 -0.01 -11.03 2.16
C GLN A 197 0.74 -9.71 1.89
N LEU A 198 0.06 -8.57 2.04
CA LEU A 198 0.70 -7.25 1.94
C LEU A 198 1.83 -7.07 2.96
N LEU A 199 1.68 -7.66 4.15
CA LEU A 199 2.72 -7.65 5.17
C LEU A 199 3.84 -8.64 4.85
N HIS A 200 3.50 -9.82 4.33
CA HIS A 200 4.49 -10.83 3.94
C HIS A 200 5.44 -10.31 2.86
N GLU A 201 4.88 -9.75 1.79
CA GLU A 201 5.63 -9.10 0.72
C GLU A 201 6.54 -8.00 1.29
N ASN A 202 5.99 -7.13 2.15
CA ASN A 202 6.74 -6.03 2.74
C ASN A 202 7.87 -6.47 3.69
N ILE A 203 7.66 -7.52 4.49
CA ILE A 203 8.68 -8.09 5.38
C ILE A 203 9.86 -8.62 4.56
N GLU A 204 9.59 -9.41 3.53
CA GLU A 204 10.64 -10.01 2.72
C GLU A 204 11.34 -8.99 1.81
N MET A 205 10.62 -7.98 1.31
CA MET A 205 11.23 -6.86 0.58
C MET A 205 12.21 -6.05 1.45
N ASN A 206 12.08 -6.09 2.78
CA ASN A 206 13.04 -5.52 3.72
C ASN A 206 14.17 -6.49 4.10
N GLY A 207 14.29 -7.63 3.41
CA GLY A 207 15.38 -8.59 3.63
C GLY A 207 15.21 -9.48 4.86
N VAL A 208 14.02 -9.53 5.45
CA VAL A 208 13.72 -10.43 6.58
C VAL A 208 13.18 -11.77 6.05
N SER A 209 13.75 -12.87 6.51
CA SER A 209 13.31 -14.21 6.14
C SER A 209 12.00 -14.54 6.85
N LEU A 210 10.99 -14.98 6.10
CA LEU A 210 9.66 -15.29 6.65
C LEU A 210 9.32 -16.77 6.43
N ILE A 211 9.19 -17.51 7.52
CA ILE A 211 8.86 -18.94 7.54
C ILE A 211 7.46 -19.06 8.16
N LEU A 212 6.48 -19.40 7.32
CA LEU A 212 5.06 -19.54 7.69
C LEU A 212 4.64 -21.01 7.63
N GLY A 213 3.58 -21.37 8.33
CA GLY A 213 3.02 -22.72 8.34
C GLY A 213 3.91 -23.75 9.03
N ASP A 214 4.88 -23.30 9.83
CA ASP A 214 5.88 -24.17 10.44
C ASP A 214 6.19 -23.73 11.87
N GLY A 215 6.20 -24.69 12.80
CA GLY A 215 6.42 -24.46 14.22
C GLY A 215 7.80 -24.93 14.65
N VAL A 216 8.26 -24.48 15.82
CA VAL A 216 9.52 -24.98 16.39
C VAL A 216 9.30 -26.33 17.08
N ALA A 217 10.10 -27.33 16.72
CA ALA A 217 10.10 -28.66 17.32
C ALA A 217 11.08 -28.75 18.50
N SER A 218 12.27 -28.18 18.37
CA SER A 218 13.31 -28.19 19.43
C SER A 218 14.34 -27.08 19.24
N PHE A 219 15.03 -26.78 20.34
CA PHE A 219 16.21 -25.91 20.38
C PHE A 219 17.42 -26.70 20.87
N GLU A 220 18.57 -26.51 20.24
CA GLU A 220 19.85 -27.07 20.68
C GLU A 220 20.94 -26.00 20.64
N HIS A 221 21.77 -25.92 21.68
CA HIS A 221 22.92 -25.02 21.68
C HIS A 221 24.13 -25.72 21.04
N LYS A 222 24.57 -25.25 19.88
CA LYS A 222 25.63 -25.86 19.08
C LYS A 222 26.52 -24.79 18.46
N ASP A 223 27.84 -24.98 18.58
CA ASP A 223 28.87 -24.09 18.02
C ASP A 223 28.73 -22.62 18.45
N GLY A 224 28.29 -22.39 19.71
CA GLY A 224 28.08 -21.05 20.26
C GLY A 224 26.83 -20.33 19.73
N LYS A 225 25.95 -21.06 19.03
CA LYS A 225 24.68 -20.57 18.48
C LYS A 225 23.52 -21.47 18.90
N THR A 226 22.30 -20.99 18.71
CA THR A 226 21.10 -21.81 18.87
C THR A 226 20.69 -22.39 17.52
N LEU A 227 20.66 -23.71 17.42
CA LEU A 227 20.05 -24.47 16.33
C LEU A 227 18.57 -24.67 16.65
N ILE A 228 17.71 -24.24 15.74
CA ILE A 228 16.26 -24.36 15.81
C ILE A 228 15.85 -25.40 14.79
N THR A 229 15.27 -26.51 15.25
CA THR A 229 14.66 -27.51 14.37
C THR A 229 13.17 -27.23 14.29
N LEU A 230 12.66 -27.09 13.07
CA LEU A 230 11.25 -26.87 12.82
C LEU A 230 10.49 -28.19 12.65
N ASN A 231 9.16 -28.15 12.72
CA ASN A 231 8.31 -29.33 12.57
C ASN A 231 8.43 -29.96 11.17
N SER A 232 8.76 -29.15 10.16
CA SER A 232 9.07 -29.65 8.81
C SER A 232 10.41 -30.40 8.70
N GLY A 233 11.25 -30.36 9.74
CA GLY A 233 12.64 -30.84 9.70
C GLY A 233 13.64 -29.83 9.16
N LYS A 234 13.20 -28.64 8.73
CA LYS A 234 14.09 -27.53 8.38
C LYS A 234 14.85 -27.06 9.63
N GLU A 235 16.12 -26.77 9.46
CA GLU A 235 16.98 -26.24 10.52
C GLU A 235 17.34 -24.77 10.27
N LEU A 236 17.41 -23.98 11.35
CA LEU A 236 17.84 -22.59 11.34
C LEU A 236 18.83 -22.37 12.48
N GLN A 237 20.03 -21.87 12.18
CA GLN A 237 21.03 -21.54 13.19
C GLN A 237 21.08 -20.03 13.42
N THR A 238 21.06 -19.59 14.68
CA THR A 238 21.00 -18.17 15.02
C THR A 238 21.75 -17.83 16.31
N ASP A 239 22.21 -16.58 16.44
CA ASP A 239 22.92 -16.09 17.63
C ASP A 239 21.97 -15.68 18.75
N MET A 240 20.70 -15.40 18.42
CA MET A 240 19.70 -14.93 19.36
C MET A 240 18.30 -15.42 18.96
N VAL A 241 17.50 -15.85 19.94
CA VAL A 241 16.09 -16.20 19.73
C VAL A 241 15.20 -15.29 20.58
N LEU A 242 14.14 -14.76 19.99
CA LEU A 242 13.07 -14.07 20.70
C LEU A 242 11.76 -14.85 20.59
N LEU A 243 11.17 -15.21 21.72
CA LEU A 243 9.87 -15.85 21.80
C LEU A 243 8.75 -14.80 21.92
N SER A 244 7.80 -14.84 20.99
CA SER A 244 6.64 -13.95 20.92
C SER A 244 5.37 -14.68 20.46
N ILE A 245 5.04 -15.80 21.11
CA ILE A 245 3.94 -16.69 20.72
C ILE A 245 2.62 -16.43 21.47
N GLY A 246 2.46 -15.24 22.02
CA GLY A 246 1.29 -14.84 22.80
C GLY A 246 1.54 -14.77 24.31
N VAL A 247 0.46 -14.50 25.04
CA VAL A 247 0.49 -14.16 26.46
C VAL A 247 -0.56 -14.93 27.24
N ARG A 248 -0.31 -15.16 28.52
CA ARG A 248 -1.23 -15.81 29.46
C ARG A 248 -1.59 -14.85 30.60
N PRO A 249 -2.87 -14.72 31.01
CA PRO A 249 -3.24 -13.89 32.15
C PRO A 249 -2.55 -14.35 33.44
N ASN A 250 -2.08 -13.41 34.25
CA ASN A 250 -1.43 -13.67 35.56
C ASN A 250 -2.50 -13.81 36.65
N SER A 251 -3.28 -14.89 36.58
CA SER A 251 -4.47 -15.13 37.39
C SER A 251 -4.26 -16.11 38.54
N GLU A 252 -3.04 -16.58 38.76
CA GLU A 252 -2.72 -17.62 39.76
C GLU A 252 -3.19 -17.19 41.15
N LEU A 253 -2.86 -15.95 41.53
CA LEU A 253 -3.26 -15.35 42.80
C LEU A 253 -4.79 -15.28 42.98
N ALA A 254 -5.52 -15.04 41.89
CA ALA A 254 -6.98 -14.97 41.90
C ALA A 254 -7.60 -16.38 42.03
N GLY A 255 -7.06 -17.36 41.29
CA GLY A 255 -7.51 -18.75 41.34
C GLY A 255 -7.27 -19.39 42.70
N GLU A 256 -6.09 -19.18 43.29
CA GLU A 256 -5.77 -19.66 44.64
C GLU A 256 -6.65 -19.03 45.74
N ALA A 257 -7.13 -17.80 45.50
CA ALA A 257 -8.09 -17.11 46.35
C ALA A 257 -9.55 -17.56 46.13
N GLY A 258 -9.81 -18.52 45.24
CA GLY A 258 -11.15 -19.04 44.96
C GLY A 258 -11.99 -18.19 44.00
N LEU A 259 -11.40 -17.19 43.35
CA LEU A 259 -12.11 -16.37 42.36
C LEU A 259 -12.39 -17.16 41.08
N LYS A 260 -13.55 -16.91 40.46
CA LYS A 260 -13.93 -17.61 39.23
C LYS A 260 -13.05 -17.18 38.05
N LEU A 261 -12.49 -18.17 37.36
CA LEU A 261 -11.69 -18.00 36.14
C LEU A 261 -12.40 -18.68 34.94
N ASN A 262 -12.15 -18.18 33.73
CA ASN A 262 -12.55 -18.86 32.50
C ASN A 262 -11.56 -19.99 32.12
N GLY A 263 -11.88 -20.74 31.07
CA GLY A 263 -11.03 -21.86 30.60
C GLY A 263 -9.64 -21.46 30.07
N ARG A 264 -9.36 -20.16 29.91
CA ARG A 264 -8.05 -19.61 29.51
C ARG A 264 -7.30 -18.93 30.67
N GLY A 265 -7.85 -19.00 31.89
CA GLY A 265 -7.29 -18.35 33.08
C GLY A 265 -7.67 -16.87 33.23
N GLY A 266 -8.54 -16.31 32.40
CA GLY A 266 -9.03 -14.94 32.60
C GLY A 266 -9.95 -14.87 33.82
N ILE A 267 -9.78 -13.86 34.68
CA ILE A 267 -10.68 -13.60 35.81
C ILE A 267 -12.05 -13.20 35.26
N LEU A 268 -13.11 -13.88 35.72
CA LEU A 268 -14.48 -13.52 35.38
C LEU A 268 -14.90 -12.29 36.16
N VAL A 269 -15.39 -11.28 35.43
CA VAL A 269 -15.91 -10.05 36.01
C VAL A 269 -17.29 -9.71 35.45
N ASP A 270 -18.08 -8.98 36.22
CA ASP A 270 -19.33 -8.39 35.74
C ASP A 270 -19.08 -7.12 34.90
N GLU A 271 -20.15 -6.52 34.38
CA GLU A 271 -20.07 -5.25 33.61
C GLU A 271 -19.49 -4.09 34.41
N MET A 272 -19.47 -4.16 35.74
CA MET A 272 -18.91 -3.17 36.65
C MET A 272 -17.46 -3.48 37.05
N LEU A 273 -16.86 -4.53 36.47
CA LEU A 273 -15.49 -5.00 36.69
C LEU A 273 -15.28 -5.63 38.09
N ARG A 274 -16.35 -6.09 38.74
CA ARG A 274 -16.31 -6.84 40.00
C ARG A 274 -16.09 -8.32 39.71
N THR A 275 -15.28 -8.98 40.53
CA THR A 275 -15.08 -10.44 40.44
C THR A 275 -16.24 -11.19 41.10
N SER A 276 -16.08 -12.50 41.36
CA SER A 276 -17.07 -13.27 42.14
C SER A 276 -17.18 -12.80 43.60
N GLU A 277 -16.22 -12.02 44.09
CA GLU A 277 -16.21 -11.40 45.43
C GLU A 277 -16.54 -9.91 45.34
N GLU A 278 -17.50 -9.44 46.12
CA GLU A 278 -18.09 -8.08 45.99
C GLU A 278 -17.07 -6.95 46.17
N ASN A 279 -16.07 -7.17 47.02
CA ASN A 279 -15.05 -6.18 47.38
C ASN A 279 -13.76 -6.30 46.55
N ILE A 280 -13.73 -7.23 45.58
CA ILE A 280 -12.57 -7.48 44.72
C ILE A 280 -12.94 -7.19 43.26
N TYR A 281 -12.19 -6.27 42.65
CA TYR A 281 -12.28 -5.88 41.25
C TYR A 281 -11.09 -6.40 40.47
N ALA A 282 -11.24 -6.57 39.15
CA ALA A 282 -10.12 -6.92 38.28
C ALA A 282 -10.18 -6.16 36.96
N VAL A 283 -9.02 -5.78 36.41
CA VAL A 283 -8.91 -4.98 35.18
C VAL A 283 -7.65 -5.33 34.37
N GLY A 284 -7.68 -5.05 33.07
CA GLY A 284 -6.55 -5.24 32.16
C GLY A 284 -6.46 -6.65 31.59
N ASP A 285 -5.27 -7.04 31.16
CA ASP A 285 -5.07 -8.28 30.40
C ASP A 285 -5.40 -9.57 31.19
N VAL A 286 -5.57 -9.47 32.51
CA VAL A 286 -5.92 -10.58 33.39
C VAL A 286 -7.40 -10.98 33.33
N ILE A 287 -8.30 -10.11 32.82
CA ILE A 287 -9.74 -10.36 32.85
C ILE A 287 -10.29 -10.91 31.53
N GLU A 288 -11.38 -11.65 31.63
CA GLU A 288 -12.28 -11.89 30.50
C GLU A 288 -13.07 -10.61 30.16
N VAL A 289 -13.28 -10.37 28.87
CA VAL A 289 -14.09 -9.25 28.37
C VAL A 289 -15.13 -9.75 27.38
N GLU A 290 -16.26 -9.04 27.26
CA GLU A 290 -17.20 -9.27 26.16
C GLU A 290 -16.64 -8.69 24.86
N ASN A 291 -16.62 -9.48 23.77
CA ASN A 291 -16.40 -8.99 22.42
C ASN A 291 -17.59 -8.13 22.00
N TYR A 292 -17.34 -6.87 21.63
CA TYR A 292 -18.39 -5.91 21.37
C TYR A 292 -19.32 -6.30 20.21
N VAL A 293 -18.80 -6.96 19.17
CA VAL A 293 -19.56 -7.34 17.98
C VAL A 293 -20.31 -8.65 18.22
N LEU A 294 -19.61 -9.67 18.70
CA LEU A 294 -20.15 -11.02 18.88
C LEU A 294 -21.00 -11.19 20.14
N LYS A 295 -20.88 -10.27 21.12
CA LYS A 295 -21.52 -10.36 22.45
C LYS A 295 -21.15 -11.63 23.21
N GLU A 296 -19.91 -12.08 23.01
CA GLU A 296 -19.40 -13.31 23.60
C GLU A 296 -18.11 -13.08 24.38
N PRO A 297 -17.78 -13.96 25.34
CA PRO A 297 -16.55 -13.83 26.10
C PRO A 297 -15.27 -13.98 25.25
N ALA A 298 -14.28 -13.14 25.54
CA ALA A 298 -13.01 -13.09 24.83
C ALA A 298 -11.85 -12.63 25.75
N MET A 299 -10.62 -12.91 25.33
CA MET A 299 -9.39 -12.38 25.93
C MET A 299 -8.75 -11.42 24.92
N ILE A 300 -8.70 -10.13 25.24
CA ILE A 300 -8.17 -9.09 24.34
C ILE A 300 -7.18 -8.20 25.12
N PRO A 301 -5.89 -8.61 25.21
CA PRO A 301 -4.87 -7.94 26.01
C PRO A 301 -4.35 -6.69 25.29
N LEU A 302 -4.99 -5.54 25.53
CA LEU A 302 -4.64 -4.26 24.90
C LEU A 302 -4.65 -3.13 25.94
N ALA A 303 -3.68 -2.21 25.81
CA ALA A 303 -3.51 -1.11 26.75
C ALA A 303 -4.71 -0.14 26.80
N GLY A 304 -5.34 0.12 25.65
CA GLY A 304 -6.52 0.99 25.56
C GLY A 304 -7.68 0.51 26.45
N PRO A 305 -8.17 -0.73 26.27
CA PRO A 305 -9.08 -1.40 27.20
C PRO A 305 -8.65 -1.34 28.66
N ALA A 306 -7.41 -1.71 29.00
CA ALA A 306 -6.92 -1.73 30.37
C ALA A 306 -7.02 -0.36 31.08
N ASN A 307 -6.64 0.72 30.40
CA ASN A 307 -6.77 2.08 30.92
C ASN A 307 -8.24 2.50 31.12
N LYS A 308 -9.11 2.19 30.15
CA LYS A 308 -10.56 2.50 30.25
C LYS A 308 -11.21 1.73 31.40
N GLN A 309 -10.87 0.45 31.55
CA GLN A 309 -11.33 -0.42 32.62
C GLN A 309 -10.87 0.11 34.00
N GLY A 310 -9.58 0.43 34.16
CA GLY A 310 -9.06 0.99 35.42
C GLY A 310 -9.77 2.29 35.83
N ARG A 311 -10.09 3.16 34.87
CA ARG A 311 -10.87 4.38 35.13
C ARG A 311 -12.31 4.07 35.60
N ILE A 312 -12.96 3.08 35.00
CA ILE A 312 -14.32 2.65 35.37
C ILE A 312 -14.32 1.99 36.74
N CYS A 313 -13.38 1.09 37.00
CA CYS A 313 -13.17 0.42 38.29
C CYS A 313 -13.05 1.46 39.42
N ALA A 314 -12.19 2.46 39.26
CA ALA A 314 -12.07 3.55 40.23
C ALA A 314 -13.37 4.35 40.44
N ASP A 315 -14.14 4.60 39.37
CA ASP A 315 -15.44 5.27 39.49
C ASP A 315 -16.43 4.40 40.27
N ASN A 316 -16.42 3.08 40.11
CA ASN A 316 -17.33 2.14 40.78
C ASN A 316 -16.97 1.95 42.27
N ILE A 317 -15.68 1.82 42.60
CA ILE A 317 -15.19 1.78 43.99
C ILE A 317 -15.59 3.05 44.75
N ALA A 318 -15.58 4.21 44.08
CA ALA A 318 -16.03 5.49 44.65
C ALA A 318 -17.56 5.65 44.70
N GLY A 319 -18.34 4.58 44.51
CA GLY A 319 -19.81 4.58 44.58
C GLY A 319 -20.53 4.86 43.26
N GLY A 320 -19.81 4.90 42.13
CA GLY A 320 -20.39 4.98 40.80
C GLY A 320 -21.03 3.66 40.34
N GLN A 321 -21.74 3.74 39.21
CA GLN A 321 -22.44 2.60 38.58
C GLN A 321 -22.14 2.55 37.08
N LYS A 322 -20.85 2.65 36.73
CA LYS A 322 -20.40 2.66 35.33
C LYS A 322 -20.15 1.25 34.83
N LYS A 323 -20.67 1.00 33.62
CA LYS A 323 -20.55 -0.27 32.92
C LYS A 323 -19.47 -0.23 31.85
N TYR A 324 -18.69 -1.30 31.75
CA TYR A 324 -17.79 -1.57 30.64
C TYR A 324 -18.58 -2.20 29.50
N LYS A 325 -18.66 -1.51 28.35
CA LYS A 325 -19.49 -1.93 27.20
C LYS A 325 -18.72 -2.83 26.23
N GLY A 326 -17.98 -3.81 26.74
CA GLY A 326 -17.17 -4.72 25.93
C GLY A 326 -16.05 -4.07 25.11
N THR A 327 -15.30 -4.91 24.41
CA THR A 327 -14.06 -4.59 23.68
C THR A 327 -14.21 -4.86 22.18
N LEU A 328 -13.87 -3.87 21.35
CA LEU A 328 -13.87 -4.00 19.88
C LEU A 328 -12.65 -4.74 19.32
N GLY A 329 -11.55 -4.80 20.07
CA GLY A 329 -10.29 -5.35 19.55
C GLY A 329 -9.56 -4.43 18.57
N THR A 330 -9.88 -3.13 18.55
CA THR A 330 -9.18 -2.14 17.73
C THR A 330 -7.68 -2.15 18.02
N SER A 331 -6.88 -2.42 17.00
CA SER A 331 -5.44 -2.60 17.10
C SER A 331 -4.74 -2.05 15.85
N VAL A 332 -3.50 -1.62 16.03
CA VAL A 332 -2.64 -1.12 14.96
C VAL A 332 -1.20 -1.55 15.23
N ALA A 333 -0.45 -1.85 14.17
CA ALA A 333 0.96 -2.22 14.21
C ALA A 333 1.71 -1.50 13.10
N GLN A 334 2.93 -1.06 13.40
CA GLN A 334 3.90 -0.76 12.35
C GLN A 334 4.61 -2.06 11.97
N VAL A 335 4.74 -2.30 10.66
CA VAL A 335 5.47 -3.41 10.08
C VAL A 335 6.34 -2.84 8.97
N PHE A 336 7.57 -2.47 9.32
CA PHE A 336 8.49 -1.70 8.49
C PHE A 336 7.81 -0.43 7.96
N ASP A 337 7.61 -0.34 6.64
CA ASP A 337 7.01 0.83 5.99
C ASP A 337 5.49 0.84 6.01
N LEU A 338 4.85 -0.26 6.41
CA LEU A 338 3.41 -0.38 6.43
C LEU A 338 2.85 -0.20 7.83
N THR A 339 1.72 0.50 7.91
CA THR A 339 0.82 0.43 9.04
C THR A 339 -0.26 -0.59 8.73
N ALA A 340 -0.54 -1.45 9.69
CA ALA A 340 -1.60 -2.44 9.62
C ALA A 340 -2.56 -2.24 10.79
N GLY A 341 -3.86 -2.21 10.54
CA GLY A 341 -4.85 -2.03 11.59
C GLY A 341 -6.11 -2.86 11.37
N ALA A 342 -6.78 -3.17 12.47
CA ALA A 342 -8.00 -3.97 12.51
C ALA A 342 -8.94 -3.48 13.62
N ALA A 343 -10.24 -3.61 13.41
CA ALA A 343 -11.28 -3.38 14.40
C ALA A 343 -12.44 -4.37 14.21
N GLY A 344 -13.04 -4.84 15.30
CA GLY A 344 -14.14 -5.81 15.25
C GLY A 344 -13.67 -7.25 15.06
N VAL A 345 -14.41 -8.01 14.24
CA VAL A 345 -14.07 -9.41 13.93
C VAL A 345 -13.57 -9.57 12.50
N ASN A 346 -12.73 -10.58 12.30
CA ASN A 346 -12.24 -10.96 10.98
C ASN A 346 -13.04 -12.13 10.40
N GLU A 347 -12.84 -12.41 9.12
CA GLU A 347 -13.62 -13.39 8.38
C GLU A 347 -13.40 -14.81 8.91
N LYS A 348 -12.15 -15.14 9.28
CA LYS A 348 -11.80 -16.42 9.92
C LYS A 348 -12.63 -16.70 11.16
N THR A 349 -12.93 -15.67 11.96
CA THR A 349 -13.75 -15.79 13.16
C THR A 349 -15.21 -16.07 12.82
N LEU A 350 -15.76 -15.40 11.81
CA LEU A 350 -17.12 -15.62 11.32
C LEU A 350 -17.28 -17.05 10.75
N ILE A 351 -16.34 -17.48 9.90
CA ILE A 351 -16.33 -18.83 9.33
C ILE A 351 -16.29 -19.89 10.43
N ARG A 352 -15.41 -19.73 11.44
CA ARG A 352 -15.34 -20.67 12.59
C ARG A 352 -16.65 -20.77 13.36
N LYS A 353 -17.48 -19.71 13.33
CA LYS A 353 -18.82 -19.69 13.92
C LYS A 353 -19.91 -20.28 13.03
N GLY A 354 -19.56 -20.81 11.86
CA GLY A 354 -20.50 -21.38 10.90
C GLY A 354 -21.29 -20.33 10.11
N LYS A 355 -20.82 -19.07 10.09
CA LYS A 355 -21.39 -18.02 9.25
C LYS A 355 -20.93 -18.19 7.81
N VAL A 356 -21.82 -17.95 6.85
CA VAL A 356 -21.56 -18.16 5.43
C VAL A 356 -21.64 -16.84 4.66
N ARG A 357 -20.58 -16.53 3.88
CA ARG A 357 -20.56 -15.36 2.99
C ARG A 357 -21.71 -15.43 1.98
N GLY A 358 -22.38 -14.31 1.72
CA GLY A 358 -23.56 -14.23 0.85
C GLY A 358 -24.87 -14.70 1.47
N LYS A 359 -24.84 -15.19 2.72
CA LYS A 359 -26.03 -15.60 3.48
C LYS A 359 -26.14 -14.94 4.84
N ASP A 360 -25.03 -14.87 5.57
CA ASP A 360 -24.97 -14.26 6.89
C ASP A 360 -24.23 -12.92 6.90
N TYR A 361 -23.23 -12.78 6.03
CA TYR A 361 -22.39 -11.60 5.93
C TYR A 361 -21.86 -11.44 4.51
N GLU A 362 -21.38 -10.23 4.21
CA GLU A 362 -20.64 -9.90 3.00
C GLU A 362 -19.31 -9.23 3.35
N THR A 363 -18.42 -9.22 2.36
CA THR A 363 -17.12 -8.55 2.46
C THR A 363 -16.87 -7.70 1.22
N VAL A 364 -16.21 -6.56 1.43
CA VAL A 364 -15.68 -5.71 0.36
C VAL A 364 -14.23 -5.38 0.63
N LEU A 365 -13.41 -5.40 -0.41
CA LEU A 365 -12.01 -5.01 -0.38
C LEU A 365 -11.76 -3.96 -1.45
N ILE A 366 -11.27 -2.80 -1.04
CA ILE A 366 -11.00 -1.67 -1.93
C ILE A 366 -9.57 -1.15 -1.77
N ASN A 367 -9.02 -0.62 -2.86
CA ASN A 367 -7.76 0.11 -2.88
C ASN A 367 -8.04 1.58 -3.15
N GLN A 368 -7.62 2.44 -2.23
CA GLN A 368 -7.79 3.89 -2.32
C GLN A 368 -6.48 4.61 -2.02
N LYS A 369 -6.41 5.91 -2.31
CA LYS A 369 -5.27 6.74 -1.91
C LYS A 369 -5.47 7.29 -0.49
N SER A 370 -4.38 7.46 0.24
CA SER A 370 -4.35 8.09 1.57
C SER A 370 -4.98 9.49 1.55
N HIS A 371 -4.72 10.24 0.48
CA HIS A 371 -5.25 11.59 0.22
C HIS A 371 -5.33 11.87 -1.29
N ALA A 372 -5.68 13.11 -1.66
CA ALA A 372 -5.95 13.49 -3.03
C ALA A 372 -4.78 13.14 -3.97
N GLY A 373 -5.06 12.37 -5.03
CA GLY A 373 -4.01 11.77 -5.87
C GLY A 373 -3.17 12.73 -6.71
N TYR A 374 -3.58 13.99 -6.83
CA TYR A 374 -2.80 15.05 -7.48
C TYR A 374 -1.87 15.78 -6.49
N TYR A 375 -2.05 15.55 -5.18
CA TYR A 375 -1.19 16.12 -4.16
C TYR A 375 0.00 15.17 -3.89
N PRO A 376 1.24 15.68 -3.73
CA PRO A 376 2.42 14.84 -3.53
C PRO A 376 2.29 13.86 -2.35
N GLY A 377 2.94 12.70 -2.48
CA GLY A 377 3.03 11.71 -1.39
C GLY A 377 1.76 10.87 -1.17
N ALA A 378 0.77 10.90 -2.08
CA ALA A 378 -0.43 10.08 -1.95
C ALA A 378 -0.12 8.58 -2.14
N VAL A 379 -0.29 7.79 -1.08
CA VAL A 379 0.08 6.36 -1.06
C VAL A 379 -1.17 5.47 -1.05
N PRO A 380 -1.09 4.23 -1.57
CA PRO A 380 -2.19 3.27 -1.46
C PRO A 380 -2.52 2.93 0.00
N VAL A 381 -3.82 2.74 0.24
CA VAL A 381 -4.39 2.11 1.43
C VAL A 381 -5.38 1.06 0.95
N THR A 382 -5.13 -0.20 1.30
CA THR A 382 -6.05 -1.31 1.10
C THR A 382 -6.96 -1.39 2.31
N LEU A 383 -8.27 -1.39 2.10
CA LEU A 383 -9.25 -1.55 3.17
C LEU A 383 -10.16 -2.73 2.89
N LYS A 384 -10.43 -3.53 3.92
CA LYS A 384 -11.44 -4.58 3.93
C LYS A 384 -12.51 -4.27 4.97
N LEU A 385 -13.78 -4.42 4.59
CA LEU A 385 -14.94 -4.27 5.47
C LEU A 385 -15.76 -5.56 5.45
N LEU A 386 -16.22 -5.97 6.62
CA LEU A 386 -17.13 -7.09 6.84
C LEU A 386 -18.42 -6.55 7.46
N PHE A 387 -19.56 -6.93 6.89
CA PHE A 387 -20.87 -6.44 7.33
C PHE A 387 -21.95 -7.52 7.14
N ASP A 388 -23.01 -7.48 7.95
CA ASP A 388 -24.15 -8.39 7.78
C ASP A 388 -25.11 -7.91 6.67
N LEU A 389 -26.14 -8.71 6.37
CA LEU A 389 -27.11 -8.38 5.33
C LEU A 389 -28.04 -7.20 5.68
N ASP A 390 -28.09 -6.80 6.95
CA ASP A 390 -28.82 -5.61 7.41
C ASP A 390 -27.91 -4.35 7.34
N GLY A 391 -26.64 -4.52 6.97
CA GLY A 391 -25.66 -3.44 6.85
C GLY A 391 -24.91 -3.12 8.15
N ASN A 392 -25.07 -3.91 9.22
CA ASN A 392 -24.28 -3.70 10.43
C ASN A 392 -22.81 -4.06 10.19
N ILE A 393 -21.91 -3.19 10.63
CA ILE A 393 -20.48 -3.40 10.47
C ILE A 393 -20.00 -4.43 11.50
N LEU A 394 -19.44 -5.54 11.02
CA LEU A 394 -18.91 -6.62 11.83
C LEU A 394 -17.40 -6.47 12.08
N GLY A 395 -16.67 -5.93 11.11
CA GLY A 395 -15.25 -5.68 11.26
C GLY A 395 -14.64 -4.92 10.09
N ALA A 396 -13.46 -4.36 10.34
CA ALA A 396 -12.70 -3.56 9.38
C ALA A 396 -11.21 -3.85 9.51
N GLN A 397 -10.51 -3.82 8.39
CA GLN A 397 -9.06 -4.01 8.30
C GLN A 397 -8.49 -3.01 7.30
N ALA A 398 -7.28 -2.52 7.56
CA ALA A 398 -6.61 -1.62 6.64
C ALA A 398 -5.09 -1.81 6.69
N VAL A 399 -4.44 -1.77 5.53
CA VAL A 399 -2.98 -1.87 5.38
C VAL A 399 -2.53 -0.83 4.35
N GLY A 400 -1.45 -0.11 4.67
CA GLY A 400 -0.91 0.94 3.81
C GLY A 400 0.20 1.74 4.49
N GLN A 401 0.89 2.59 3.74
CA GLN A 401 2.03 3.37 4.27
C GLN A 401 1.61 4.61 5.09
N GLU A 402 0.38 5.10 4.90
CA GLU A 402 -0.12 6.31 5.55
C GLU A 402 -1.65 6.31 5.68
N GLY A 403 -2.15 6.90 6.77
CA GLY A 403 -3.57 7.17 6.98
C GLY A 403 -4.43 5.94 7.28
N VAL A 404 -3.80 4.81 7.65
CA VAL A 404 -4.46 3.56 8.07
C VAL A 404 -5.13 3.73 9.43
N ASP A 405 -4.38 4.24 10.41
CA ASP A 405 -4.84 4.58 11.75
C ASP A 405 -6.11 5.44 11.74
N LYS A 406 -6.11 6.52 10.94
CA LYS A 406 -7.27 7.41 10.78
C LYS A 406 -8.52 6.64 10.33
N ARG A 407 -8.41 5.73 9.35
CA ARG A 407 -9.57 5.00 8.83
C ARG A 407 -10.05 3.93 9.81
N ILE A 408 -9.13 3.25 10.48
CA ILE A 408 -9.49 2.28 11.53
C ILE A 408 -10.17 2.98 12.71
N ASP A 409 -9.73 4.16 13.11
CA ASP A 409 -10.37 4.94 14.18
C ASP A 409 -11.79 5.39 13.81
N VAL A 410 -11.99 5.89 12.58
CA VAL A 410 -13.33 6.27 12.09
C VAL A 410 -14.26 5.06 12.06
N LEU A 411 -13.81 3.92 11.50
CA LEU A 411 -14.60 2.70 11.42
C LEU A 411 -14.90 2.12 12.81
N ALA A 412 -13.91 2.10 13.72
CA ALA A 412 -14.13 1.67 15.10
C ALA A 412 -15.11 2.59 15.84
N GLY A 413 -15.06 3.90 15.58
CA GLY A 413 -16.02 4.89 16.10
C GLY A 413 -17.44 4.66 15.59
N ALA A 414 -17.59 4.39 14.28
CA ALA A 414 -18.87 4.06 13.66
C ALA A 414 -19.47 2.77 14.28
N MET A 415 -18.68 1.69 14.36
CA MET A 415 -19.10 0.44 15.00
C MET A 415 -19.53 0.65 16.46
N ARG A 416 -18.77 1.45 17.22
CA ARG A 416 -19.09 1.74 18.62
C ARG A 416 -20.36 2.57 18.79
N SER A 417 -20.75 3.32 17.76
CA SER A 417 -21.97 4.13 17.74
C SER A 417 -23.19 3.36 17.23
N GLY A 418 -23.00 2.13 16.74
CA GLY A 418 -24.07 1.33 16.14
C GLY A 418 -24.40 1.76 14.71
N ASN A 419 -23.50 2.49 14.06
CA ASN A 419 -23.64 2.90 12.66
C ASN A 419 -23.47 1.69 11.72
N THR A 420 -24.21 1.73 10.63
CA THR A 420 -24.24 0.77 9.53
C THR A 420 -23.33 1.21 8.38
N ILE A 421 -23.27 0.41 7.32
CA ILE A 421 -22.58 0.79 6.07
C ILE A 421 -23.16 2.06 5.43
N TYR A 422 -24.47 2.30 5.60
CA TYR A 422 -25.18 3.44 5.00
C TYR A 422 -24.75 4.75 5.66
N ASP A 423 -24.55 4.71 6.99
CA ASP A 423 -24.02 5.86 7.72
C ASP A 423 -22.59 6.23 7.27
N LEU A 424 -21.79 5.27 6.78
CA LEU A 424 -20.44 5.55 6.27
C LEU A 424 -20.45 6.43 5.02
N GLU A 425 -21.52 6.36 4.23
CA GLU A 425 -21.71 7.16 3.03
C GLU A 425 -21.92 8.64 3.36
N GLU A 426 -22.62 8.89 4.47
CA GLU A 426 -23.00 10.23 4.93
C GLU A 426 -21.93 10.90 5.80
N LEU A 427 -20.88 10.18 6.21
CA LEU A 427 -19.81 10.75 7.05
C LEU A 427 -19.13 11.95 6.38
N GLU A 428 -19.33 13.13 6.95
CA GLU A 428 -18.62 14.37 6.57
C GLU A 428 -17.24 14.41 7.26
N LEU A 429 -16.23 13.83 6.60
CA LEU A 429 -14.87 13.77 7.11
C LEU A 429 -14.03 14.98 6.65
N ALA A 430 -13.03 15.35 7.45
CA ALA A 430 -12.16 16.48 7.16
C ALA A 430 -11.42 16.30 5.83
N TYR A 431 -11.62 17.23 4.90
CA TYR A 431 -11.01 17.21 3.58
C TYR A 431 -10.19 18.49 3.30
N ALA A 432 -8.91 18.28 3.02
CA ALA A 432 -8.10 19.11 2.15
C ALA A 432 -7.10 18.20 1.43
N PRO A 433 -6.51 18.62 0.29
CA PRO A 433 -5.65 17.76 -0.54
C PRO A 433 -4.53 17.01 0.20
N PRO A 434 -3.87 17.57 1.24
CA PRO A 434 -2.83 16.85 1.98
C PRO A 434 -3.33 15.75 2.92
N TYR A 435 -4.62 15.69 3.24
CA TYR A 435 -5.13 14.86 4.33
C TYR A 435 -6.15 13.80 3.90
N SER A 436 -6.92 14.09 2.85
CA SER A 436 -7.92 13.17 2.32
C SER A 436 -8.27 13.48 0.87
N SER A 437 -9.30 12.81 0.37
CA SER A 437 -9.97 13.05 -0.91
C SER A 437 -11.38 13.58 -0.66
N ALA A 438 -12.03 14.15 -1.68
CA ALA A 438 -13.40 14.66 -1.57
C ALA A 438 -14.41 13.59 -1.12
N LYS A 439 -14.12 12.33 -1.43
CA LYS A 439 -14.74 11.15 -0.83
C LYS A 439 -13.62 10.39 -0.12
N ASP A 440 -13.69 10.26 1.20
CA ASP A 440 -12.68 9.52 1.94
C ASP A 440 -12.78 8.03 1.59
N PRO A 441 -11.68 7.26 1.67
CA PRO A 441 -11.73 5.81 1.63
C PRO A 441 -12.83 5.15 2.47
N VAL A 442 -13.22 5.73 3.62
CA VAL A 442 -14.37 5.24 4.41
C VAL A 442 -15.70 5.43 3.70
N ASN A 443 -15.94 6.59 3.07
CA ASN A 443 -17.16 6.79 2.28
C ASN A 443 -17.19 5.81 1.10
N MET A 444 -16.04 5.60 0.46
CA MET A 444 -15.92 4.63 -0.64
C MET A 444 -16.22 3.19 -0.21
N LEU A 445 -15.90 2.80 1.03
CA LEU A 445 -16.32 1.51 1.59
C LEU A 445 -17.84 1.44 1.72
N GLY A 446 -18.48 2.48 2.26
CA GLY A 446 -19.95 2.57 2.37
C GLY A 446 -20.63 2.37 1.02
N PHE A 447 -20.26 3.19 0.03
CA PHE A 447 -20.80 3.09 -1.34
C PHE A 447 -20.58 1.70 -1.93
N THR A 448 -19.39 1.10 -1.75
CA THR A 448 -19.11 -0.22 -2.32
C THR A 448 -19.92 -1.32 -1.64
N ALA A 449 -20.09 -1.24 -0.32
CA ALA A 449 -20.89 -2.19 0.45
C ALA A 449 -22.39 -2.11 0.09
N GLU A 450 -22.95 -0.92 -0.06
CA GLU A 450 -24.33 -0.71 -0.54
C GLU A 450 -24.51 -1.38 -1.91
N ASN A 451 -23.61 -1.09 -2.87
CA ASN A 451 -23.66 -1.67 -4.22
C ASN A 451 -23.65 -3.22 -4.21
N VAL A 452 -23.02 -3.84 -3.20
CA VAL A 452 -23.06 -5.30 -3.02
C VAL A 452 -24.40 -5.77 -2.47
N LEU A 453 -24.95 -5.12 -1.44
CA LEU A 453 -26.28 -5.48 -0.88
C LEU A 453 -27.41 -5.27 -1.89
N GLU A 454 -27.34 -4.20 -2.69
CA GLU A 454 -28.29 -3.92 -3.78
C GLU A 454 -28.09 -4.82 -5.00
N LYS A 455 -27.09 -5.71 -5.00
CA LYS A 455 -26.73 -6.60 -6.10
C LYS A 455 -26.40 -5.85 -7.39
N MET A 456 -25.94 -4.60 -7.28
CA MET A 456 -25.44 -3.82 -8.40
C MET A 456 -24.09 -4.35 -8.88
N VAL A 457 -23.31 -4.94 -7.98
CA VAL A 457 -22.05 -5.60 -8.29
C VAL A 457 -21.87 -6.83 -7.41
N SER A 458 -21.06 -7.78 -7.87
CA SER A 458 -20.58 -8.89 -7.06
C SER A 458 -19.07 -9.01 -7.22
N PHE A 459 -18.40 -9.42 -6.17
CA PHE A 459 -16.95 -9.55 -6.15
C PHE A 459 -16.51 -11.01 -6.22
N MET A 460 -15.31 -11.22 -6.73
CA MET A 460 -14.59 -12.49 -6.67
C MET A 460 -13.24 -12.23 -6.00
N SER A 461 -12.92 -13.01 -4.97
CA SER A 461 -11.62 -12.92 -4.30
C SER A 461 -10.51 -13.49 -5.19
N CYS A 462 -9.25 -13.09 -4.95
CA CYS A 462 -8.12 -13.62 -5.71
C CYS A 462 -8.02 -15.15 -5.58
N ARG A 463 -8.19 -15.69 -4.37
CA ARG A 463 -8.17 -17.14 -4.12
C ARG A 463 -9.28 -17.88 -4.89
N GLU A 464 -10.50 -17.35 -4.90
CA GLU A 464 -11.60 -17.94 -5.68
C GLU A 464 -11.31 -17.94 -7.19
N LEU A 465 -10.58 -16.94 -7.69
CA LEU A 465 -10.14 -16.88 -9.07
C LEU A 465 -9.07 -17.93 -9.34
N ASP A 466 -8.07 -18.05 -8.48
CA ASP A 466 -6.97 -19.02 -8.61
C ASP A 466 -7.49 -20.46 -8.61
N ASP A 467 -8.34 -20.81 -7.64
CA ASP A 467 -8.98 -22.14 -7.53
C ASP A 467 -9.72 -22.53 -8.83
N ARG A 468 -10.30 -21.54 -9.52
CA ARG A 468 -11.00 -21.75 -10.80
C ARG A 468 -10.04 -21.90 -11.97
N ILE A 469 -8.98 -21.09 -12.03
CA ILE A 469 -7.97 -21.15 -13.10
C ILE A 469 -7.18 -22.46 -13.05
N GLU A 470 -6.99 -23.04 -11.86
CA GLU A 470 -6.33 -24.35 -11.70
C GLU A 470 -7.15 -25.53 -12.27
N THR A 471 -8.45 -25.35 -12.51
CA THR A 471 -9.31 -26.39 -13.08
C THR A 471 -9.11 -26.50 -14.60
N GLU A 472 -8.81 -27.71 -15.11
CA GLU A 472 -8.63 -27.92 -16.55
C GLU A 472 -9.88 -27.49 -17.36
N GLY A 473 -9.68 -26.64 -18.37
CA GLY A 473 -10.74 -26.19 -19.26
C GLY A 473 -11.64 -25.09 -18.70
N TRP A 474 -11.22 -24.38 -17.64
CA TRP A 474 -11.95 -23.26 -17.02
C TRP A 474 -12.41 -22.18 -18.02
N GLU A 475 -11.67 -21.97 -19.12
CA GLU A 475 -12.00 -21.01 -20.18
C GLU A 475 -13.38 -21.26 -20.83
N LYS A 476 -13.93 -22.47 -20.68
CA LYS A 476 -15.28 -22.81 -21.16
C LYS A 476 -16.40 -22.17 -20.34
N ASP A 477 -16.16 -21.93 -19.05
CA ASP A 477 -17.19 -21.48 -18.10
C ASP A 477 -16.91 -20.07 -17.54
N LEU A 478 -15.66 -19.60 -17.66
CA LEU A 478 -15.18 -18.32 -17.13
C LEU A 478 -14.39 -17.53 -18.18
N THR A 479 -14.66 -16.24 -18.27
CA THR A 479 -13.86 -15.26 -19.04
C THR A 479 -13.26 -14.24 -18.09
N ILE A 480 -11.94 -14.13 -18.08
CA ILE A 480 -11.23 -13.09 -17.34
C ILE A 480 -11.04 -11.89 -18.27
N LEU A 481 -11.66 -10.76 -17.94
CA LEU A 481 -11.66 -9.55 -18.75
C LEU A 481 -10.75 -8.47 -18.16
N ASP A 482 -9.66 -8.21 -18.86
CA ASP A 482 -8.74 -7.11 -18.58
C ASP A 482 -9.25 -5.82 -19.24
N VAL A 483 -9.63 -4.84 -18.43
CA VAL A 483 -10.08 -3.52 -18.90
C VAL A 483 -9.06 -2.41 -18.69
N THR A 484 -7.80 -2.77 -18.45
CA THR A 484 -6.69 -1.82 -18.37
C THR A 484 -6.31 -1.25 -19.75
N GLU A 485 -5.56 -0.16 -19.78
CA GLU A 485 -4.98 0.33 -21.03
C GLU A 485 -3.80 -0.55 -21.46
N GLU A 486 -3.42 -0.48 -22.74
CA GLU A 486 -2.38 -1.37 -23.32
C GLU A 486 -1.04 -1.31 -22.58
N MET A 487 -0.64 -0.12 -22.11
CA MET A 487 0.58 0.06 -21.33
C MET A 487 0.59 -0.69 -20.00
N GLU A 488 -0.56 -0.77 -19.33
CA GLU A 488 -0.72 -1.50 -18.07
C GLU A 488 -0.62 -3.01 -18.31
N ARG A 489 -1.26 -3.50 -19.36
CA ARG A 489 -1.22 -4.91 -19.75
C ARG A 489 0.20 -5.40 -20.06
N MET A 490 1.05 -4.52 -20.60
CA MET A 490 2.46 -4.83 -20.85
C MET A 490 3.24 -5.07 -19.56
N VAL A 491 2.88 -4.40 -18.47
CA VAL A 491 3.51 -4.56 -17.15
C VAL A 491 3.12 -5.90 -16.56
N PHE A 492 1.82 -6.15 -16.48
CA PHE A 492 1.27 -7.38 -15.93
C PHE A 492 -0.13 -7.63 -16.47
N HIS A 493 -0.43 -8.91 -16.72
CA HIS A 493 -1.79 -9.37 -16.97
C HIS A 493 -1.96 -10.77 -16.39
N ILE A 494 -3.19 -11.10 -16.02
CA ILE A 494 -3.52 -12.46 -15.58
C ILE A 494 -3.46 -13.37 -16.82
N PRO A 495 -2.74 -14.50 -16.77
CA PRO A 495 -2.68 -15.44 -17.90
C PRO A 495 -4.07 -15.85 -18.39
N GLY A 496 -4.25 -15.94 -19.72
CA GLY A 496 -5.55 -16.27 -20.33
C GLY A 496 -6.58 -15.12 -20.34
N SER A 497 -6.24 -13.93 -19.85
CA SER A 497 -7.16 -12.78 -19.86
C SER A 497 -7.41 -12.21 -21.26
N VAL A 498 -8.67 -11.89 -21.55
CA VAL A 498 -9.11 -11.14 -22.75
C VAL A 498 -8.90 -9.66 -22.52
N HIS A 499 -8.29 -8.95 -23.47
CA HIS A 499 -8.04 -7.50 -23.36
C HIS A 499 -9.07 -6.67 -24.10
N ILE A 500 -9.82 -5.86 -23.36
CA ILE A 500 -10.66 -4.81 -23.93
C ILE A 500 -10.60 -3.59 -23.01
N PRO A 501 -9.78 -2.57 -23.35
CA PRO A 501 -9.71 -1.35 -22.57
C PRO A 501 -11.09 -0.75 -22.29
N LEU A 502 -11.31 -0.20 -21.10
CA LEU A 502 -12.63 0.29 -20.67
C LEU A 502 -13.27 1.25 -21.69
N GLY A 503 -12.46 2.13 -22.31
CA GLY A 503 -12.92 3.08 -23.33
C GLY A 503 -13.46 2.41 -24.60
N GLN A 504 -12.98 1.20 -24.92
CA GLN A 504 -13.37 0.43 -26.09
C GLN A 504 -14.46 -0.60 -25.80
N LEU A 505 -14.71 -0.93 -24.53
CA LEU A 505 -15.62 -1.99 -24.11
C LEU A 505 -17.02 -1.88 -24.72
N ARG A 506 -17.57 -0.67 -24.81
CA ARG A 506 -18.92 -0.47 -25.39
C ARG A 506 -19.01 -0.85 -26.87
N GLN A 507 -17.93 -0.68 -27.62
CA GLN A 507 -17.89 -0.98 -29.06
C GLN A 507 -17.53 -2.44 -29.32
N ARG A 508 -16.78 -3.06 -28.39
CA ARG A 508 -16.19 -4.38 -28.51
C ARG A 508 -16.87 -5.46 -27.65
N MET A 509 -17.98 -5.13 -26.95
CA MET A 509 -18.65 -6.09 -26.06
C MET A 509 -19.19 -7.33 -26.79
N SER A 510 -19.40 -7.28 -28.10
CA SER A 510 -19.80 -8.44 -28.91
C SER A 510 -18.73 -9.52 -29.01
N GLU A 511 -17.47 -9.20 -28.68
CA GLU A 511 -16.37 -10.16 -28.59
C GLU A 511 -16.51 -11.07 -27.36
N LEU A 512 -17.36 -10.71 -26.39
CA LEU A 512 -17.51 -11.42 -25.12
C LEU A 512 -18.68 -12.41 -25.14
N PRO A 513 -18.49 -13.62 -24.60
CA PRO A 513 -19.57 -14.61 -24.46
C PRO A 513 -20.59 -14.16 -23.41
N LYS A 514 -21.89 -14.27 -23.72
CA LYS A 514 -22.98 -13.94 -22.78
C LYS A 514 -23.41 -15.13 -21.90
N ASP A 515 -23.01 -16.33 -22.28
CA ASP A 515 -23.37 -17.60 -21.66
C ASP A 515 -22.40 -18.05 -20.56
N ARG A 516 -21.38 -17.24 -20.26
CA ARG A 516 -20.31 -17.57 -19.30
C ARG A 516 -20.18 -16.49 -18.23
N MET A 517 -19.58 -16.86 -17.10
CA MET A 517 -19.21 -15.90 -16.06
C MET A 517 -18.10 -14.99 -16.59
N ILE A 518 -18.22 -13.67 -16.36
CA ILE A 518 -17.16 -12.71 -16.69
C ILE A 518 -16.60 -12.11 -15.40
N VAL A 519 -15.29 -12.25 -15.19
CA VAL A 519 -14.58 -11.59 -14.09
C VAL A 519 -13.78 -10.44 -14.66
N THR A 520 -14.19 -9.22 -14.35
CA THR A 520 -13.52 -8.01 -14.82
C THR A 520 -12.44 -7.56 -13.83
N TYR A 521 -11.27 -7.15 -14.33
CA TYR A 521 -10.21 -6.56 -13.52
C TYR A 521 -9.56 -5.35 -14.20
N CYS A 522 -8.93 -4.51 -13.38
CA CYS A 522 -8.09 -3.38 -13.78
C CYS A 522 -7.01 -3.21 -12.70
N ALA A 523 -6.18 -2.16 -12.77
CA ALA A 523 -5.11 -1.95 -11.78
C ALA A 523 -5.56 -1.99 -10.31
N ILE A 524 -6.65 -1.28 -9.98
CA ILE A 524 -7.13 -1.07 -8.59
C ILE A 524 -8.64 -1.36 -8.38
N GLY A 525 -9.32 -1.98 -9.35
CA GLY A 525 -10.75 -2.34 -9.30
C GLY A 525 -11.78 -1.27 -9.72
N VAL A 526 -11.45 0.04 -9.69
CA VAL A 526 -12.43 1.12 -9.99
C VAL A 526 -12.96 1.07 -11.44
N ARG A 527 -12.09 0.86 -12.43
CA ARG A 527 -12.51 0.74 -13.84
C ARG A 527 -13.26 -0.55 -14.11
N SER A 528 -12.91 -1.62 -13.38
CA SER A 528 -13.59 -2.92 -13.43
C SER A 528 -15.03 -2.83 -12.96
N TYR A 529 -15.30 -2.09 -11.87
CA TYR A 529 -16.67 -1.82 -11.46
C TYR A 529 -17.50 -1.21 -12.60
N ASN A 530 -16.96 -0.18 -13.27
CA ASN A 530 -17.64 0.44 -14.41
C ASN A 530 -17.84 -0.54 -15.57
N ALA A 531 -16.85 -1.38 -15.87
CA ALA A 531 -16.97 -2.43 -16.88
C ALA A 531 -18.07 -3.44 -16.52
N ALA A 532 -18.10 -3.92 -15.27
CA ALA A 532 -19.10 -4.84 -14.78
C ALA A 532 -20.51 -4.26 -14.92
N ARG A 533 -20.72 -2.99 -14.51
CA ARG A 533 -22.01 -2.30 -14.68
C ARG A 533 -22.43 -2.17 -16.15
N ILE A 534 -21.49 -1.83 -17.04
CA ILE A 534 -21.75 -1.77 -18.48
C ILE A 534 -22.22 -3.13 -19.00
N LEU A 535 -21.53 -4.21 -18.64
CA LEU A 535 -21.86 -5.56 -19.09
C LEU A 535 -23.21 -6.02 -18.53
N MET A 536 -23.44 -5.89 -17.22
CA MET A 536 -24.71 -6.29 -16.58
C MET A 536 -25.92 -5.59 -17.22
N GLN A 537 -25.80 -4.28 -17.51
CA GLN A 537 -26.86 -3.52 -18.17
C GLN A 537 -27.09 -3.89 -19.64
N ASN A 538 -26.15 -4.59 -20.29
CA ASN A 538 -26.24 -5.06 -21.67
C ASN A 538 -26.55 -6.58 -21.77
N GLY A 539 -27.11 -7.15 -20.70
CA GLY A 539 -27.66 -8.51 -20.68
C GLY A 539 -26.63 -9.61 -20.43
N PHE A 540 -25.49 -9.29 -19.82
CA PHE A 540 -24.58 -10.30 -19.25
C PHE A 540 -25.06 -10.62 -17.84
N SER A 541 -25.46 -11.87 -17.59
CA SER A 541 -26.16 -12.26 -16.36
C SER A 541 -25.24 -12.57 -15.17
N ASP A 542 -23.98 -12.94 -15.43
CA ASP A 542 -23.02 -13.35 -14.39
C ASP A 542 -21.70 -12.59 -14.59
N VAL A 543 -21.60 -11.42 -13.96
CA VAL A 543 -20.42 -10.56 -14.04
C VAL A 543 -19.94 -10.22 -12.65
N LYS A 544 -18.65 -10.47 -12.39
CA LYS A 544 -17.98 -10.18 -11.13
C LYS A 544 -16.80 -9.23 -11.31
N VAL A 545 -16.42 -8.56 -10.24
CA VAL A 545 -15.22 -7.72 -10.17
C VAL A 545 -14.17 -8.44 -9.34
N LEU A 546 -12.93 -8.52 -9.84
CA LEU A 546 -11.81 -9.01 -9.05
C LEU A 546 -11.49 -8.01 -7.93
N GLU A 547 -11.53 -8.47 -6.69
CA GLU A 547 -11.23 -7.66 -5.50
C GLU A 547 -9.81 -7.08 -5.56
N GLY A 548 -9.66 -5.80 -5.19
CA GLY A 548 -8.36 -5.12 -5.15
C GLY A 548 -7.69 -4.83 -6.50
N GLY A 549 -8.04 -5.53 -7.59
CA GLY A 549 -7.42 -5.36 -8.91
C GLY A 549 -6.04 -6.04 -9.04
N THR A 550 -5.32 -5.78 -10.13
CA THR A 550 -4.05 -6.48 -10.41
C THR A 550 -2.94 -6.15 -9.43
N SER A 551 -2.90 -4.93 -8.90
CA SER A 551 -1.89 -4.55 -7.89
C SER A 551 -1.98 -5.45 -6.66
N PHE A 552 -3.19 -5.67 -6.15
CA PHE A 552 -3.45 -6.58 -5.04
C PHE A 552 -3.22 -8.06 -5.43
N TYR A 553 -3.65 -8.45 -6.63
CA TYR A 553 -3.41 -9.80 -7.15
C TYR A 553 -1.90 -10.13 -7.22
N GLN A 554 -1.08 -9.21 -7.72
CA GLN A 554 0.38 -9.44 -7.73
C GLN A 554 0.95 -9.57 -6.31
N SER A 555 0.45 -8.80 -5.33
CA SER A 555 0.83 -8.96 -3.93
C SER A 555 0.36 -10.30 -3.34
N MET A 556 -0.76 -10.87 -3.80
CA MET A 556 -1.17 -12.23 -3.44
C MET A 556 -0.22 -13.30 -4.01
N HIS A 557 0.36 -13.05 -5.19
CA HIS A 557 1.28 -13.95 -5.91
C HIS A 557 2.73 -13.48 -5.84
N TYR A 558 3.11 -12.75 -4.79
CA TYR A 558 4.42 -12.12 -4.72
C TYR A 558 5.57 -13.16 -4.80
N LYS A 559 5.33 -14.41 -4.36
CA LYS A 559 6.29 -15.52 -4.43
C LYS A 559 6.52 -16.04 -5.86
N ASP A 560 5.48 -16.08 -6.70
CA ASP A 560 5.54 -16.64 -8.06
C ASP A 560 6.32 -15.73 -9.02
N SER A 561 6.37 -14.43 -8.68
CA SER A 561 7.08 -13.41 -9.46
C SER A 561 8.61 -13.35 -9.22
N ARG A 562 9.18 -14.24 -8.40
CA ARG A 562 10.64 -14.30 -8.20
C ARG A 562 11.32 -15.00 -9.39
N PRO A 563 12.29 -14.37 -10.08
CA PRO A 563 13.14 -15.09 -11.02
C PRO A 563 13.85 -16.24 -10.29
N SER A 564 13.87 -17.42 -10.92
CA SER A 564 14.51 -18.67 -10.44
C SER A 564 16.03 -18.58 -10.15
N ALA A 565 16.63 -17.39 -10.18
CA ALA A 565 18.08 -17.18 -10.05
C ALA A 565 18.57 -16.93 -8.60
N CYS A 566 17.69 -16.84 -7.60
CA CYS A 566 18.12 -16.64 -6.20
C CYS A 566 18.39 -17.95 -5.42
N ARG A 567 18.79 -19.02 -6.13
CA ARG A 567 19.39 -20.22 -5.52
C ARG A 567 20.77 -20.43 -6.12
N GLU A 568 21.71 -19.63 -5.66
CA GLU A 568 23.13 -19.96 -5.43
C GLU A 568 23.86 -18.66 -5.10
N GLU A 569 24.62 -18.68 -4.01
CA GLU A 569 25.52 -17.60 -3.63
C GLU A 569 26.62 -17.45 -4.68
N GLU A 570 26.44 -16.56 -5.65
CA GLU A 570 27.58 -15.95 -6.33
C GLU A 570 27.65 -14.47 -5.99
N GLN A 571 28.71 -14.14 -5.24
CA GLN A 571 29.16 -12.79 -4.97
C GLN A 571 29.43 -12.05 -6.28
N LEU A 572 28.41 -11.38 -6.82
CA LEU A 572 28.61 -10.31 -7.80
C LEU A 572 29.18 -9.10 -7.06
N LYS A 573 30.52 -8.98 -7.07
CA LYS A 573 31.19 -7.69 -6.88
C LYS A 573 30.66 -6.73 -7.95
N ALA A 574 29.67 -5.93 -7.60
CA ALA A 574 29.28 -4.78 -8.38
C ALA A 574 30.50 -3.86 -8.49
N ALA A 575 31.05 -3.73 -9.68
CA ALA A 575 32.01 -2.68 -9.97
C ALA A 575 31.30 -1.34 -9.73
N GLU A 576 31.83 -0.54 -8.80
CA GLU A 576 31.45 0.86 -8.62
C GLU A 576 31.84 1.62 -9.89
N ALA A 577 30.92 1.69 -10.84
CA ALA A 577 30.94 2.66 -11.91
C ALA A 577 29.93 3.75 -11.54
N GLU A 578 30.42 4.92 -11.15
CA GLU A 578 29.56 6.10 -10.96
C GLU A 578 28.82 6.41 -12.28
N PRO A 579 27.48 6.53 -12.27
CA PRO A 579 26.72 6.83 -13.49
C PRO A 579 27.05 8.23 -14.00
N LYS A 580 27.41 8.33 -15.28
CA LYS A 580 27.45 9.60 -16.02
C LYS A 580 26.03 10.16 -16.14
N GLU A 581 25.82 11.35 -15.58
CA GLU A 581 24.59 12.15 -15.55
C GLU A 581 23.30 11.40 -15.16
N VAL A 582 22.85 11.64 -13.92
CA VAL A 582 21.65 11.04 -13.35
C VAL A 582 20.49 12.02 -13.45
N ARG A 583 19.52 11.76 -14.33
CA ARG A 583 18.27 12.51 -14.37
C ARG A 583 17.33 11.97 -13.26
N LEU A 584 16.87 12.85 -12.37
CA LEU A 584 15.97 12.47 -11.28
C LEU A 584 14.50 12.58 -11.72
N VAL A 585 13.74 11.50 -11.57
CA VAL A 585 12.29 11.48 -11.78
C VAL A 585 11.60 11.13 -10.47
N ASP A 586 10.87 12.08 -9.92
CA ASP A 586 10.00 11.85 -8.76
C ASP A 586 8.63 11.35 -9.24
N CYS A 587 8.35 10.08 -8.97
CA CYS A 587 7.08 9.39 -9.21
C CYS A 587 6.29 9.16 -7.91
N CYS A 588 6.68 9.76 -6.79
CA CYS A 588 5.97 9.63 -5.52
C CYS A 588 4.55 10.17 -5.63
N GLY A 589 3.56 9.45 -5.08
CA GLY A 589 2.14 9.82 -5.20
C GLY A 589 1.38 9.20 -6.38
N LEU A 590 2.11 8.63 -7.34
CA LEU A 590 1.55 7.90 -8.47
C LEU A 590 1.42 6.42 -8.11
N GLN A 591 0.32 5.79 -8.52
CA GLN A 591 0.09 4.34 -8.43
C GLN A 591 0.18 3.74 -9.83
N CYS A 592 0.49 2.45 -9.95
CA CYS A 592 0.45 1.71 -11.21
C CYS A 592 -0.77 2.10 -12.09
N PRO A 593 -0.56 2.55 -13.34
CA PRO A 593 0.70 2.60 -14.12
C PRO A 593 1.49 3.92 -14.05
N GLY A 594 1.06 4.90 -13.26
CA GLY A 594 1.58 6.27 -13.28
C GLY A 594 3.12 6.39 -13.21
N PRO A 595 3.82 5.69 -12.30
CA PRO A 595 5.29 5.70 -12.28
C PRO A 595 5.92 5.22 -13.59
N ILE A 596 5.40 4.15 -14.19
CA ILE A 596 5.94 3.53 -15.40
C ILE A 596 5.69 4.43 -16.62
N MET A 597 4.51 5.05 -16.70
CA MET A 597 4.21 6.01 -17.77
C MET A 597 5.18 7.19 -17.73
N LYS A 598 5.42 7.76 -16.54
CA LYS A 598 6.34 8.90 -16.37
C LYS A 598 7.79 8.50 -16.67
N VAL A 599 8.17 7.27 -16.33
CA VAL A 599 9.48 6.71 -16.69
C VAL A 599 9.61 6.50 -18.19
N HIS A 600 8.59 5.97 -18.86
CA HIS A 600 8.56 5.83 -20.31
C HIS A 600 8.71 7.20 -21.00
N GLU A 601 7.90 8.19 -20.63
CA GLU A 601 7.98 9.56 -21.15
C GLU A 601 9.37 10.17 -20.94
N THR A 602 9.97 9.92 -19.77
CA THR A 602 11.31 10.45 -19.47
C THR A 602 12.38 9.74 -20.30
N LEU A 603 12.34 8.41 -20.38
CA LEU A 603 13.29 7.60 -21.16
C LEU A 603 13.16 7.85 -22.66
N GLU A 604 11.97 8.14 -23.19
CA GLU A 604 11.80 8.58 -24.58
C GLU A 604 12.61 9.86 -24.87
N SER A 605 12.73 10.76 -23.90
CA SER A 605 13.47 12.02 -24.02
C SER A 605 14.97 11.95 -23.71
N MET A 606 15.51 10.77 -23.41
CA MET A 606 16.92 10.53 -23.04
C MET A 606 17.74 9.94 -24.20
N GLU A 607 19.06 10.05 -24.16
CA GLU A 607 19.97 9.40 -25.12
C GLU A 607 20.31 7.97 -24.68
N ASP A 608 20.66 7.09 -25.63
CA ASP A 608 21.06 5.70 -25.33
C ASP A 608 22.34 5.69 -24.47
N GLY A 609 22.32 4.96 -23.36
CA GLY A 609 23.40 4.90 -22.38
C GLY A 609 23.23 5.83 -21.17
N GLU A 610 22.29 6.77 -21.19
CA GLU A 610 21.99 7.63 -20.04
C GLU A 610 21.24 6.87 -18.93
N THR A 611 21.43 7.28 -17.67
CA THR A 611 20.82 6.65 -16.50
C THR A 611 19.79 7.58 -15.83
N VAL A 612 18.57 7.09 -15.63
CA VAL A 612 17.53 7.78 -14.87
C VAL A 612 17.41 7.18 -13.47
N LYS A 613 17.38 8.05 -12.45
CA LYS A 613 17.04 7.68 -11.07
C LYS A 613 15.57 7.98 -10.84
N VAL A 614 14.79 6.96 -10.56
CA VAL A 614 13.34 7.08 -10.34
C VAL A 614 13.03 6.75 -8.90
N ALA A 615 12.36 7.66 -8.19
CA ALA A 615 11.83 7.40 -6.86
C ALA A 615 10.30 7.24 -6.93
N ALA A 616 9.75 6.15 -6.41
CA ALA A 616 8.31 5.93 -6.35
C ALA A 616 7.89 5.35 -5.00
N THR A 617 6.71 5.74 -4.51
CA THR A 617 6.13 5.23 -3.27
C THR A 617 5.28 3.97 -3.47
N ASP A 618 5.08 3.54 -4.73
CA ASP A 618 4.34 2.33 -5.07
C ASP A 618 5.21 1.08 -4.80
N MET A 619 4.66 0.11 -4.06
CA MET A 619 5.36 -1.12 -3.66
C MET A 619 5.53 -2.09 -4.83
N GLY A 620 4.60 -2.10 -5.78
CA GLY A 620 4.69 -2.89 -7.00
C GLY A 620 5.72 -2.35 -8.00
N PHE A 621 6.12 -1.08 -7.88
CA PHE A 621 6.94 -0.40 -8.89
C PHE A 621 8.28 -1.08 -9.17
N PRO A 622 9.09 -1.54 -8.20
CA PRO A 622 10.36 -2.22 -8.49
C PRO A 622 10.22 -3.51 -9.31
N ARG A 623 9.12 -4.24 -9.15
CA ARG A 623 8.80 -5.46 -9.92
C ARG A 623 8.28 -5.09 -11.30
N ASP A 624 7.35 -4.14 -11.33
CA ASP A 624 6.71 -3.69 -12.54
C ASP A 624 7.73 -3.06 -13.51
N ILE A 625 8.66 -2.26 -12.98
CA ILE A 625 9.70 -1.62 -13.79
C ILE A 625 10.74 -2.61 -14.30
N GLU A 626 11.05 -3.66 -13.54
CA GLU A 626 11.92 -4.75 -13.99
C GLU A 626 11.29 -5.49 -15.17
N SER A 627 10.02 -5.87 -15.04
CA SER A 627 9.24 -6.52 -16.09
C SER A 627 9.12 -5.63 -17.33
N TRP A 628 8.87 -4.33 -17.13
CA TRP A 628 8.81 -3.34 -18.20
C TRP A 628 10.15 -3.20 -18.92
N CYS A 629 11.25 -3.02 -18.20
CA CYS A 629 12.60 -2.92 -18.76
C CYS A 629 12.96 -4.13 -19.63
N GLN A 630 12.62 -5.35 -19.19
CA GLN A 630 12.83 -6.57 -19.96
C GLN A 630 12.07 -6.56 -21.29
N ARG A 631 10.82 -6.07 -21.29
CA ARG A 631 9.96 -6.03 -22.49
C ARG A 631 10.29 -4.88 -23.44
N THR A 632 10.78 -3.75 -22.93
CA THR A 632 11.16 -2.59 -23.75
C THR A 632 12.62 -2.59 -24.17
N GLY A 633 13.45 -3.50 -23.65
CA GLY A 633 14.87 -3.59 -23.95
C GLY A 633 15.77 -2.57 -23.23
N ASN A 634 15.29 -2.00 -22.11
CA ASN A 634 16.07 -1.10 -21.25
C ASN A 634 16.77 -1.89 -20.14
N THR A 635 17.90 -1.41 -19.61
CA THR A 635 18.65 -2.10 -18.55
C THR A 635 18.29 -1.55 -17.17
N LEU A 636 17.83 -2.40 -16.26
CA LEU A 636 17.71 -2.05 -14.84
C LEU A 636 19.09 -2.19 -14.15
N VAL A 637 19.63 -1.09 -13.65
CA VAL A 637 21.01 -1.01 -13.11
C VAL A 637 21.04 -1.35 -11.62
N LYS A 638 20.15 -0.75 -10.83
CA LYS A 638 20.14 -0.87 -9.37
C LYS A 638 18.74 -0.66 -8.81
N LYS A 639 18.41 -1.39 -7.73
CA LYS A 639 17.24 -1.16 -6.88
C LYS A 639 17.73 -0.82 -5.47
N GLU A 640 17.19 0.24 -4.89
CA GLU A 640 17.44 0.67 -3.52
C GLU A 640 16.10 1.02 -2.86
N ARG A 641 16.06 0.92 -1.53
CA ARG A 641 14.92 1.38 -0.73
C ARG A 641 15.44 2.48 0.20
N ASP A 642 14.84 3.66 0.09
CA ASP A 642 15.18 4.83 0.90
C ASP A 642 13.93 5.30 1.66
N GLY A 643 13.81 4.83 2.91
CA GLY A 643 12.61 5.01 3.72
C GLY A 643 11.35 4.46 3.02
N LYS A 644 10.33 5.31 2.85
CA LYS A 644 9.06 4.96 2.19
C LYS A 644 9.13 4.94 0.65
N GLN A 645 10.29 5.20 0.05
CA GLN A 645 10.45 5.30 -1.40
C GLN A 645 11.27 4.13 -1.93
N ASN A 646 10.76 3.54 -3.01
CA ASN A 646 11.52 2.62 -3.86
C ASN A 646 12.29 3.44 -4.90
N VAL A 647 13.61 3.33 -4.89
CA VAL A 647 14.52 4.04 -5.78
C VAL A 647 15.11 3.05 -6.78
N VAL A 648 14.89 3.26 -8.07
CA VAL A 648 15.45 2.42 -9.13
C VAL A 648 16.27 3.24 -10.10
N PHE A 649 17.34 2.63 -10.61
CA PHE A 649 18.21 3.22 -11.61
C PHE A 649 18.04 2.46 -12.91
N ILE A 650 17.65 3.15 -13.98
CA ILE A 650 17.37 2.54 -15.28
C ILE A 650 18.26 3.20 -16.31
N LYS A 651 18.95 2.40 -17.11
CA LYS A 651 19.77 2.87 -18.22
C LYS A 651 19.05 2.61 -19.53
N LYS A 652 18.99 3.64 -20.39
CA LYS A 652 18.37 3.52 -21.73
C LYS A 652 19.26 2.67 -22.64
N GLY A 653 18.66 1.70 -23.33
CA GLY A 653 19.36 0.83 -24.29
C GLY A 653 19.98 -0.44 -23.70
N LYS A 654 20.38 -1.37 -24.59
CA LYS A 654 20.89 -2.71 -24.25
C LYS A 654 22.40 -2.70 -23.97
N GLU A 655 22.79 -2.43 -22.73
CA GLU A 655 24.06 -2.95 -22.20
C GLU A 655 23.74 -3.83 -21.00
N GLY A 656 23.97 -5.15 -21.13
CA GLY A 656 23.96 -6.08 -19.99
C GLY A 656 23.04 -7.31 -20.05
N GLN A 657 22.29 -7.57 -21.12
CA GLN A 657 21.60 -8.87 -21.30
C GLN A 657 22.33 -9.73 -22.33
N GLN A 658 23.24 -10.57 -21.84
CA GLN A 658 23.65 -11.77 -22.55
C GLN A 658 22.85 -12.93 -21.95
N LEU A 659 22.10 -13.62 -22.83
CA LEU A 659 21.21 -14.78 -22.63
C LEU A 659 19.71 -14.47 -22.76
N CYS A 660 19.23 -14.56 -24.00
CA CYS A 660 18.07 -15.35 -24.48
C CYS A 660 17.63 -14.77 -25.82
N ALA A 661 18.30 -15.22 -26.88
CA ALA A 661 17.89 -14.98 -28.25
C ALA A 661 16.79 -15.98 -28.62
N ALA A 662 15.55 -15.50 -28.79
CA ALA A 662 14.57 -16.04 -29.73
C ALA A 662 13.43 -15.03 -29.90
N ALA A 663 12.93 -14.91 -31.13
CA ALA A 663 11.88 -14.00 -31.62
C ALA A 663 12.29 -12.52 -31.76
N THR A 664 13.18 -12.25 -32.73
CA THR A 664 13.13 -10.98 -33.47
C THR A 664 11.96 -11.02 -34.44
N ASP A 665 10.87 -10.36 -34.09
CA ASP A 665 9.99 -9.74 -35.08
C ASP A 665 10.05 -8.21 -34.89
N VAL A 666 10.03 -7.53 -36.04
CA VAL A 666 10.40 -6.15 -36.27
C VAL A 666 9.43 -5.18 -35.57
N ILE A 667 9.89 -4.36 -34.64
CA ILE A 667 9.15 -3.17 -34.19
C ILE A 667 9.41 -2.05 -35.20
N SER A 668 8.56 -1.94 -36.22
CA SER A 668 8.45 -0.75 -37.08
C SER A 668 7.07 -0.15 -36.87
N GLY A 669 6.98 1.05 -36.28
CA GLY A 669 5.67 1.68 -36.07
C GLY A 669 5.57 2.93 -35.21
N GLN A 670 6.61 3.77 -35.04
CA GLN A 670 6.51 5.00 -34.22
C GLN A 670 6.66 6.31 -35.02
N GLY A 671 6.51 6.24 -36.35
CA GLY A 671 6.53 7.44 -37.19
C GLY A 671 5.29 8.31 -37.04
N LYS A 672 5.39 9.59 -37.41
CA LYS A 672 4.24 10.51 -37.49
C LYS A 672 4.03 10.91 -38.94
N THR A 673 2.83 10.70 -39.45
CA THR A 673 2.46 11.20 -40.78
C THR A 673 1.48 12.35 -40.71
N MET A 674 1.60 13.29 -41.66
CA MET A 674 0.72 14.45 -41.75
C MET A 674 0.35 14.72 -43.20
N VAL A 675 -0.94 14.71 -43.54
CA VAL A 675 -1.43 15.24 -44.82
C VAL A 675 -1.67 16.74 -44.68
N VAL A 676 -0.92 17.55 -45.41
CA VAL A 676 -1.11 19.01 -45.47
C VAL A 676 -1.86 19.34 -46.76
N PHE A 677 -3.18 19.50 -46.62
CA PHE A 677 -4.07 19.85 -47.72
C PHE A 677 -4.28 21.38 -47.80
N SER A 678 -4.29 22.06 -46.66
CA SER A 678 -4.59 23.49 -46.58
C SER A 678 -3.41 24.38 -47.03
N GLY A 679 -3.72 25.47 -47.74
CA GLY A 679 -2.77 26.54 -48.10
C GLY A 679 -2.82 27.77 -47.20
N ASP A 680 -3.53 27.72 -46.08
CA ASP A 680 -3.66 28.85 -45.14
C ASP A 680 -2.45 28.95 -44.18
N MET A 681 -2.04 30.17 -43.88
CA MET A 681 -0.82 30.47 -43.10
C MET A 681 -0.86 29.92 -41.67
N ASP A 682 -1.99 30.03 -40.98
CA ASP A 682 -2.17 29.57 -39.60
C ASP A 682 -2.17 28.04 -39.51
N LYS A 683 -2.79 27.35 -40.47
CA LYS A 683 -2.76 25.89 -40.55
C LYS A 683 -1.37 25.37 -40.90
N ALA A 684 -0.70 26.00 -41.87
CA ALA A 684 0.69 25.68 -42.20
C ALA A 684 1.62 25.88 -40.99
N LEU A 685 1.43 26.96 -40.23
CA LEU A 685 2.19 27.22 -39.00
C LEU A 685 1.97 26.11 -37.97
N ALA A 686 0.71 25.72 -37.72
CA ALA A 686 0.40 24.61 -36.82
C ALA A 686 1.04 23.29 -37.29
N SER A 687 0.98 22.98 -38.60
CA SER A 687 1.59 21.77 -39.16
C SER A 687 3.09 21.70 -38.89
N PHE A 688 3.83 22.79 -39.12
CA PHE A 688 5.28 22.81 -38.92
C PHE A 688 5.70 22.91 -37.45
N ILE A 689 4.88 23.50 -36.57
CA ILE A 689 5.11 23.46 -35.12
C ILE A 689 4.97 22.02 -34.60
N ILE A 690 3.90 21.33 -35.02
CA ILE A 690 3.66 19.93 -34.63
C ILE A 690 4.76 19.02 -35.20
N ALA A 691 5.16 19.21 -36.46
CA ALA A 691 6.21 18.41 -37.08
C ALA A 691 7.57 18.61 -36.41
N ASN A 692 7.97 19.85 -36.10
CA ASN A 692 9.22 20.10 -35.36
C ASN A 692 9.16 19.60 -33.92
N GLY A 693 8.02 19.70 -33.25
CA GLY A 693 7.83 19.12 -31.93
C GLY A 693 8.00 17.60 -31.95
N ALA A 694 7.38 16.92 -32.93
CA ALA A 694 7.52 15.48 -33.09
C ALA A 694 8.94 15.05 -33.48
N ALA A 695 9.61 15.81 -34.36
CA ALA A 695 11.00 15.55 -34.74
C ALA A 695 11.98 15.78 -33.57
N ALA A 696 11.76 16.80 -32.75
CA ALA A 696 12.54 17.06 -31.53
C ALA A 696 12.35 15.96 -30.46
N MET A 697 11.25 15.21 -30.51
CA MET A 697 11.02 14.02 -29.70
C MET A 697 11.65 12.75 -30.31
N GLY A 698 12.51 12.88 -31.33
CA GLY A 698 13.20 11.77 -31.98
C GLY A 698 12.30 10.89 -32.85
N ARG A 699 11.07 11.32 -33.14
CA ARG A 699 10.12 10.53 -33.94
C ARG A 699 10.29 10.85 -35.43
N PRO A 700 10.36 9.85 -36.32
CA PRO A 700 10.45 10.10 -37.76
C PRO A 700 9.14 10.71 -38.26
N VAL A 701 9.21 11.90 -38.87
CA VAL A 701 8.02 12.63 -39.34
C VAL A 701 8.00 12.71 -40.86
N THR A 702 6.86 12.36 -41.46
CA THR A 702 6.61 12.54 -42.90
C THR A 702 5.42 13.47 -43.11
N MET A 703 5.65 14.60 -43.80
CA MET A 703 4.62 15.56 -44.17
C MET A 703 4.32 15.47 -45.66
N PHE A 704 3.09 15.07 -46.01
CA PHE A 704 2.63 14.91 -47.38
C PHE A 704 1.76 16.10 -47.81
N PHE A 705 2.30 16.92 -48.72
CA PHE A 705 1.65 18.12 -49.23
C PHE A 705 0.88 17.80 -50.50
N THR A 706 -0.41 18.13 -50.50
CA THR A 706 -1.32 17.89 -51.62
C THR A 706 -2.23 19.09 -51.85
N PHE A 707 -2.74 19.23 -53.07
CA PHE A 707 -3.60 20.34 -53.48
C PHE A 707 -3.06 21.71 -53.01
N TRP A 708 -3.85 22.49 -52.27
CA TRP A 708 -3.51 23.85 -51.87
C TRP A 708 -2.27 23.94 -50.98
N GLY A 709 -1.97 22.89 -50.21
CA GLY A 709 -0.78 22.76 -49.38
C GLY A 709 0.52 22.82 -50.19
N LEU A 710 0.52 22.42 -51.47
CA LEU A 710 1.69 22.54 -52.36
C LEU A 710 2.18 23.99 -52.51
N ASN A 711 1.30 24.98 -52.33
CA ASN A 711 1.69 26.39 -52.42
C ASN A 711 2.65 26.83 -51.30
N ILE A 712 2.66 26.12 -50.17
CA ILE A 712 3.58 26.36 -49.05
C ILE A 712 5.02 26.06 -49.49
N LEU A 713 5.21 25.01 -50.29
CA LEU A 713 6.51 24.52 -50.76
C LEU A 713 7.03 25.21 -52.02
N ARG A 714 6.30 26.18 -52.59
CA ARG A 714 6.74 26.87 -53.82
C ARG A 714 7.86 27.88 -53.54
N LYS A 715 8.83 27.95 -54.45
CA LYS A 715 9.85 29.01 -54.43
C LYS A 715 9.18 30.39 -54.57
N PRO A 716 9.60 31.40 -53.79
CA PRO A 716 9.02 32.75 -53.84
C PRO A 716 9.35 33.48 -55.16
N GLU A 717 10.46 33.11 -55.80
CA GLU A 717 10.93 33.65 -57.08
C GLU A 717 10.19 33.02 -58.28
N LYS A 718 10.00 33.80 -59.34
CA LYS A 718 9.36 33.31 -60.56
C LYS A 718 10.34 32.44 -61.35
N GLN A 719 10.02 31.16 -61.49
CA GLN A 719 10.80 30.23 -62.30
C GLN A 719 10.30 30.19 -63.75
N HIS A 720 11.23 30.10 -64.70
CA HIS A 720 10.93 30.03 -66.13
C HIS A 720 10.70 28.57 -66.55
N VAL A 721 9.43 28.17 -66.60
CA VAL A 721 9.01 26.80 -66.95
C VAL A 721 8.02 26.79 -68.12
N LYS A 722 8.13 25.78 -68.99
CA LYS A 722 7.20 25.58 -70.11
C LYS A 722 5.86 25.04 -69.57
N LYS A 723 4.77 25.76 -69.84
CA LYS A 723 3.42 25.47 -69.35
C LYS A 723 2.38 25.73 -70.43
N SER A 724 1.28 24.98 -70.41
CA SER A 724 0.10 25.24 -71.25
C SER A 724 -0.58 26.57 -70.87
N ALA A 725 -1.46 27.11 -71.73
CA ALA A 725 -2.13 28.39 -71.48
C ALA A 725 -2.98 28.37 -70.18
N VAL A 726 -3.62 27.24 -69.90
CA VAL A 726 -4.43 27.03 -68.69
C VAL A 726 -3.55 26.92 -67.44
N GLU A 727 -2.45 26.17 -67.49
CA GLU A 727 -1.48 26.06 -66.39
C GLU A 727 -0.82 27.41 -66.04
N LYS A 728 -0.58 28.28 -67.03
CA LYS A 728 -0.07 29.64 -66.80
C LYS A 728 -1.06 30.51 -66.03
N MET A 729 -2.36 30.36 -66.31
CA MET A 729 -3.42 31.10 -65.62
C MET A 729 -3.55 30.62 -64.17
N PHE A 730 -3.63 29.30 -63.93
CA PHE A 730 -3.65 28.73 -62.58
C PHE A 730 -2.41 29.12 -61.76
N GLY A 731 -1.21 29.01 -62.34
CA GLY A 731 0.04 29.38 -61.67
C GLY A 731 0.21 30.88 -61.36
N ALA A 732 -0.58 31.75 -61.99
CA ALA A 732 -0.64 33.18 -61.70
C ALA A 732 -1.64 33.53 -60.58
N MET A 733 -2.73 32.76 -60.45
CA MET A 733 -3.76 32.95 -59.42
C MET A 733 -3.36 32.38 -58.05
N MET A 734 -2.46 31.40 -58.02
CA MET A 734 -2.03 30.74 -56.78
C MET A 734 -0.88 31.48 -56.07
N PRO A 735 -0.87 31.51 -54.73
CA PRO A 735 0.21 32.12 -53.97
C PRO A 735 1.55 31.42 -54.22
N ARG A 736 2.64 32.18 -54.11
CA ARG A 736 4.02 31.71 -54.30
C ARG A 736 4.76 31.80 -52.99
N GLY A 737 4.98 30.63 -52.38
CA GLY A 737 5.72 30.46 -51.14
C GLY A 737 4.96 30.92 -49.89
N SER A 738 5.50 30.51 -48.75
CA SER A 738 5.01 30.76 -47.40
C SER A 738 4.73 32.24 -47.07
N ARG A 739 5.44 33.18 -47.70
CA ARG A 739 5.25 34.63 -47.47
C ARG A 739 3.89 35.17 -47.89
N LYS A 740 3.30 34.59 -48.94
CA LYS A 740 2.06 35.08 -49.57
C LYS A 740 0.80 34.33 -49.10
N LEU A 741 0.95 33.42 -48.14
CA LEU A 741 -0.18 32.70 -47.56
C LEU A 741 -1.07 33.64 -46.75
N LYS A 742 -2.36 33.29 -46.72
CA LYS A 742 -3.44 34.07 -46.11
C LYS A 742 -3.91 33.37 -44.83
N LEU A 743 -4.42 34.11 -43.85
CA LEU A 743 -5.08 33.49 -42.70
C LEU A 743 -6.42 32.85 -43.13
N SER A 744 -6.71 31.68 -42.56
CA SER A 744 -7.94 30.89 -42.82
C SER A 744 -9.21 31.62 -42.38
N LYS A 745 -9.14 32.37 -41.27
CA LYS A 745 -10.20 33.21 -40.73
C LYS A 745 -9.68 34.61 -40.41
N MET A 746 -10.58 35.59 -40.36
CA MET A 746 -10.26 36.98 -40.00
C MET A 746 -9.18 37.64 -40.90
N ASN A 747 -9.12 37.26 -42.17
CA ASN A 747 -8.13 37.77 -43.11
C ASN A 747 -8.22 39.31 -43.31
N MET A 748 -9.43 39.86 -43.29
CA MET A 748 -9.72 41.31 -43.43
C MET A 748 -8.95 41.97 -44.59
N GLY A 749 -9.01 41.37 -45.79
CA GLY A 749 -8.31 41.88 -46.97
C GLY A 749 -6.78 41.87 -46.86
N GLY A 750 -6.22 41.03 -45.98
CA GLY A 750 -4.78 40.92 -45.70
C GLY A 750 -4.33 41.67 -44.44
N MET A 751 -5.20 42.48 -43.81
CA MET A 751 -4.89 43.17 -42.55
C MET A 751 -4.70 42.19 -41.40
N GLY A 752 -5.52 41.14 -41.31
CA GLY A 752 -5.40 40.11 -40.28
C GLY A 752 -4.07 39.35 -40.38
N THR A 753 -3.65 39.00 -41.60
CA THR A 753 -2.34 38.33 -41.82
C THR A 753 -1.17 39.21 -41.39
N LYS A 754 -1.22 40.52 -41.68
CA LYS A 754 -0.18 41.47 -41.24
C LYS A 754 -0.17 41.64 -39.72
N MET A 755 -1.33 41.71 -39.10
CA MET A 755 -1.48 41.80 -37.64
C MET A 755 -0.92 40.56 -36.94
N MET A 756 -1.28 39.36 -37.40
CA MET A 756 -0.76 38.11 -36.86
C MET A 756 0.77 38.01 -36.98
N LYS A 757 1.33 38.36 -38.15
CA LYS A 757 2.80 38.39 -38.35
C LYS A 757 3.51 39.44 -37.48
N ARG A 758 2.81 40.48 -37.00
CA ARG A 758 3.33 41.46 -36.05
C ARG A 758 3.31 40.90 -34.63
N VAL A 759 2.18 40.32 -34.21
CA VAL A 759 2.03 39.69 -32.88
C VAL A 759 3.02 38.54 -32.70
N MET A 760 3.21 37.70 -33.73
CA MET A 760 4.21 36.63 -33.72
C MET A 760 5.63 37.17 -33.45
N ARG A 761 6.01 38.29 -34.10
CA ARG A 761 7.30 38.94 -33.86
C ARG A 761 7.43 39.52 -32.46
N GLU A 762 6.37 40.16 -31.95
CA GLU A 762 6.34 40.69 -30.58
C GLU A 762 6.40 39.59 -29.51
N LYS A 763 5.96 38.37 -29.84
CA LYS A 763 5.96 37.19 -28.97
C LYS A 763 7.10 36.21 -29.26
N ASN A 764 8.09 36.58 -30.07
CA ASN A 764 9.23 35.73 -30.46
C ASN A 764 8.82 34.36 -31.06
N VAL A 765 7.69 34.29 -31.77
CA VAL A 765 7.30 33.10 -32.52
C VAL A 765 8.05 33.08 -33.85
N GLU A 766 8.71 31.95 -34.13
CA GLU A 766 9.49 31.75 -35.35
C GLU A 766 8.65 31.93 -36.63
N THR A 767 9.32 32.34 -37.71
CA THR A 767 8.68 32.49 -39.02
C THR A 767 8.41 31.13 -39.65
N LEU A 768 7.38 31.02 -40.49
CA LEU A 768 7.05 29.76 -41.18
C LEU A 768 8.23 29.27 -42.03
N GLU A 769 8.99 30.19 -42.64
CA GLU A 769 10.22 29.89 -43.39
C GLU A 769 11.29 29.22 -42.51
N ASN A 770 11.48 29.74 -41.29
CA ASN A 770 12.46 29.19 -40.36
C ASN A 770 12.00 27.83 -39.82
N LEU A 771 10.71 27.68 -39.51
CA LEU A 771 10.14 26.40 -39.07
C LEU A 771 10.23 25.31 -40.15
N MET A 772 10.04 25.69 -41.42
CA MET A 772 10.25 24.78 -42.55
C MET A 772 11.71 24.34 -42.66
N LYS A 773 12.65 25.29 -42.50
CA LYS A 773 14.08 24.99 -42.56
C LYS A 773 14.52 24.10 -41.39
N GLN A 774 14.09 24.42 -40.18
CA GLN A 774 14.32 23.61 -38.98
C GLN A 774 13.76 22.20 -39.15
N ALA A 775 12.55 22.05 -39.72
CA ALA A 775 11.97 20.74 -39.95
C ALA A 775 12.86 19.89 -40.88
N MET A 776 13.35 20.47 -41.98
CA MET A 776 14.25 19.76 -42.89
C MET A 776 15.62 19.45 -42.24
N GLU A 777 16.17 20.37 -41.44
CA GLU A 777 17.42 20.15 -40.70
C GLU A 777 17.27 19.05 -39.61
N ASN A 778 16.09 18.95 -39.01
CA ASN A 778 15.73 17.93 -38.02
C ASN A 778 15.29 16.59 -38.65
N GLY A 779 15.47 16.40 -39.96
CA GLY A 779 15.17 15.14 -40.64
C GLY A 779 13.69 14.87 -40.94
N VAL A 780 12.83 15.89 -40.88
CA VAL A 780 11.41 15.77 -41.31
C VAL A 780 11.35 15.59 -42.82
N LYS A 781 10.73 14.50 -43.27
CA LYS A 781 10.54 14.17 -44.68
C LYS A 781 9.38 14.98 -45.26
N LEU A 782 9.68 15.97 -46.12
CA LEU A 782 8.66 16.74 -46.83
C LEU A 782 8.40 16.12 -48.21
N VAL A 783 7.16 15.70 -48.46
CA VAL A 783 6.77 15.00 -49.69
C VAL A 783 5.73 15.81 -50.46
N ALA A 784 5.98 16.14 -51.72
CA ALA A 784 5.04 16.77 -52.63
C ALA A 784 4.31 15.72 -53.49
N CYS A 785 2.98 15.78 -53.49
CA CYS A 785 2.13 14.88 -54.27
C CYS A 785 2.23 15.17 -55.77
N THR A 786 2.81 14.23 -56.53
CA THR A 786 3.02 14.36 -57.99
C THR A 786 1.72 14.53 -58.78
N MET A 787 0.67 13.78 -58.43
CA MET A 787 -0.64 13.90 -59.06
C MET A 787 -1.24 15.31 -58.87
N SER A 788 -1.16 15.85 -57.65
CA SER A 788 -1.66 17.20 -57.36
C SER A 788 -0.81 18.28 -58.05
N MET A 789 0.50 18.05 -58.18
CA MET A 789 1.38 18.93 -58.96
C MET A 789 0.98 18.97 -60.44
N ASP A 790 0.69 17.82 -61.04
CA ASP A 790 0.25 17.73 -62.45
C ASP A 790 -1.10 18.43 -62.65
N VAL A 791 -2.07 18.18 -61.77
CA VAL A 791 -3.40 18.82 -61.81
C VAL A 791 -3.31 20.34 -61.66
N MET A 792 -2.42 20.83 -60.79
CA MET A 792 -2.26 22.27 -60.53
C MET A 792 -1.23 22.95 -61.45
N GLY A 793 -0.63 22.19 -62.38
CA GLY A 793 0.38 22.70 -63.30
C GLY A 793 1.63 23.22 -62.59
N ILE A 794 2.03 22.64 -61.47
CA ILE A 794 3.24 22.99 -60.70
C ILE A 794 4.37 22.07 -61.16
N ARG A 795 5.49 22.63 -61.63
CA ARG A 795 6.65 21.86 -62.07
C ARG A 795 7.67 21.71 -60.94
N LYS A 796 8.53 20.68 -61.01
CA LYS A 796 9.56 20.38 -60.01
C LYS A 796 10.48 21.58 -59.76
N GLU A 797 10.79 22.36 -60.80
CA GLU A 797 11.65 23.54 -60.71
C GLU A 797 11.04 24.66 -59.87
N GLU A 798 9.72 24.65 -59.64
CA GLU A 798 9.00 25.64 -58.82
C GLU A 798 8.93 25.29 -57.33
N ILE A 799 9.35 24.10 -56.91
CA ILE A 799 9.34 23.64 -55.51
C ILE A 799 10.71 23.89 -54.86
N ILE A 800 10.74 24.21 -53.57
CA ILE A 800 11.98 24.40 -52.80
C ILE A 800 12.85 23.14 -52.80
N ASP A 801 14.16 23.33 -52.65
CA ASP A 801 15.12 22.24 -52.63
C ASP A 801 14.98 21.44 -51.32
N GLY A 802 15.18 20.11 -51.36
CA GLY A 802 15.02 19.22 -50.19
C GLY A 802 13.64 18.54 -50.05
N VAL A 803 12.71 18.77 -50.97
CA VAL A 803 11.39 18.11 -51.02
C VAL A 803 11.43 16.87 -51.90
N GLU A 804 10.86 15.76 -51.42
CA GLU A 804 10.67 14.53 -52.17
C GLU A 804 9.39 14.57 -53.01
N PHE A 805 9.37 13.82 -54.12
CA PHE A 805 8.23 13.77 -55.04
C PHE A 805 7.68 12.36 -55.08
N ALA A 806 6.48 12.15 -54.52
CA ALA A 806 5.89 10.82 -54.46
C ALA A 806 4.37 10.84 -54.64
N GLY A 807 3.81 9.68 -54.99
CA GLY A 807 2.37 9.45 -55.06
C GLY A 807 1.80 8.99 -53.70
N VAL A 808 0.48 8.86 -53.65
CA VAL A 808 -0.26 8.46 -52.43
C VAL A 808 0.21 7.11 -51.87
N ALA A 809 0.61 6.16 -52.73
CA ALA A 809 1.09 4.84 -52.29
C ALA A 809 2.36 4.90 -51.43
N SER A 810 3.32 5.78 -51.76
CA SER A 810 4.54 5.96 -50.95
C SER A 810 4.22 6.58 -49.60
N TYR A 811 3.28 7.52 -49.57
CA TYR A 811 2.81 8.12 -48.32
C TYR A 811 2.04 7.12 -47.46
N LEU A 812 1.20 6.27 -48.05
CA LEU A 812 0.51 5.21 -47.33
C LEU A 812 1.50 4.20 -46.73
N GLY A 813 2.60 3.88 -47.42
CA GLY A 813 3.69 3.08 -46.85
C GLY A 813 4.39 3.74 -45.65
N ASP A 814 4.61 5.05 -45.70
CA ASP A 814 5.13 5.80 -44.55
C ASP A 814 4.08 5.88 -43.41
N ALA A 815 2.78 5.90 -43.74
CA ALA A 815 1.67 5.93 -42.79
C ALA A 815 1.40 4.58 -42.11
N GLU A 816 1.59 3.46 -42.80
CA GLU A 816 1.49 2.11 -42.22
C GLU A 816 2.57 1.86 -41.16
N ASN A 817 3.73 2.53 -41.29
CA ASN A 817 4.83 2.49 -40.32
C ASN A 817 4.75 3.60 -39.27
N SER A 818 3.61 4.30 -39.19
CA SER A 818 3.37 5.43 -38.29
C SER A 818 2.17 5.15 -37.38
N ASP A 819 2.31 5.45 -36.09
CA ASP A 819 1.27 5.26 -35.08
C ASP A 819 0.26 6.43 -35.04
N VAL A 820 0.56 7.54 -35.72
CA VAL A 820 -0.35 8.70 -35.84
C VAL A 820 -0.35 9.27 -37.26
N ASN A 821 -1.55 9.55 -37.76
CA ASN A 821 -1.78 10.27 -39.00
C ASN A 821 -2.69 11.49 -38.78
N LEU A 822 -2.22 12.70 -39.13
CA LEU A 822 -2.97 13.95 -39.00
C LEU A 822 -3.33 14.50 -40.38
N PHE A 823 -4.58 14.97 -40.55
CA PHE A 823 -5.04 15.63 -41.77
C PHE A 823 -5.30 17.12 -41.50
N ILE A 824 -4.56 18.02 -42.16
CA ILE A 824 -4.50 19.46 -41.85
C ILE A 824 -4.82 20.37 -43.05
#